data_AF-A0A969CQG0-F1
#
_entry.id   AF-A0A969CQG0-F1
#
_cell.length_a   1.000
_cell.length_b   1.000
_cell.length_c   1.000
_cell.angle_alpha   90.00
_cell.angle_beta   90.00
_cell.angle_gamma   90.00
#
_symmetry.space_group_name_H-M   'P 1'
#
loop_
_entity.id
_entity.type
_entity.pdbx_description
1 polymer ?
#
loop_
_entity_poly.entity_id
_entity_poly.type
_entity_poly.pdbx_seq_one_letter_code
_entity_poly.pdbx_strand_id
1 'polypeptide(L)'
;MSHRLRRWQQPVLVRTAHTLAWILGVGLVGLSVANPGLRSLSLWLTLATLMVTLRQQPSVGKVLVNIVHLVGLAAVASTLDNLAPHLAIHHWGVAALIGMVLEWIALLWLARSPLWKESTWFVGLGLAGLGYVLLFVSMGFRSAGWGSAALLIPTALTALIFFPQFQWVEQAIGLSVGSAIAVQLLTFEAVMPRLIGLALGTGLMALNTIRRPNVFIAVLTVGFGLTFCYATGWEVFVQHHFQDWVMLSVGLLWALMGLRQILSRPEWNASESFQHAFDGWAIAIVLWTSVPTVGYGLLIASGLVRDSFDWIYPVASLFMVGALVYRYLQTSAQGWLVSIAWAVEMLLISSLTYGKQPLSSAAIATIALGILSVLVGEWRVRRTGQSYPWSWNLIPLGYGAFGWLLSIPEWSATSGLYPIALAFIAMGVGRRQPEWMPVTLLGLAGLSFGAFELLLYPLLKAQGGQAGDGFVALGTLGLGFAIAEYPLERGGARLLNLSPNILRIYGQIHWGLASGLLAIALSLPLSVTGEWLWGLEMLLLGGYALLQGRQQPLWIYLGLGELFAALGEILYVNIPSAQLLPWAAAIASGVALGLYSLPWQRWGWAKSPFLHVALAVPLLVAILTAPAINTSTLLLTGGFYGWMAFVSQATRISYVGLALANVAALRLLSELYLMSQVWGASLVGLSLLFVAQIDPALRSPSHREIRHLLRCFAVGLISVTILYESDPHFWGGLIAIGLSLGLVVAGLLLRIRAFLYVGTLTFIAKVVRIIWLFIADESLVLWGLGIAVGLLLIWVAATFEARRSQVTALLQYWMSELEQWQ
;
A
#
# COMPACT_ATOMS: atom_id res chain seq x y z
N MET A 1 -88.01 -19.66 4.28
CA MET A 1 -87.99 -20.66 3.19
C MET A 1 -86.86 -21.68 3.34
N SER A 2 -85.60 -21.26 3.52
CA SER A 2 -84.42 -22.13 3.75
C SER A 2 -84.60 -23.19 4.86
N HIS A 3 -85.22 -22.83 5.98
CA HIS A 3 -85.44 -23.72 7.13
C HIS A 3 -86.41 -24.87 6.84
N ARG A 4 -87.36 -24.70 5.91
CA ARG A 4 -88.27 -25.78 5.47
C ARG A 4 -87.56 -26.71 4.48
N LEU A 5 -86.74 -26.17 3.59
CA LEU A 5 -85.98 -26.92 2.57
C LEU A 5 -84.87 -27.81 3.17
N ARG A 6 -84.27 -27.42 4.31
CA ARG A 6 -83.28 -28.25 5.02
C ARG A 6 -83.88 -29.51 5.66
N ARG A 7 -85.11 -29.43 6.19
CA ARG A 7 -85.83 -30.59 6.73
C ARG A 7 -86.12 -31.65 5.67
N TRP A 8 -86.04 -31.28 4.39
CA TRP A 8 -86.29 -32.16 3.25
C TRP A 8 -84.99 -32.65 2.56
N GLN A 9 -83.82 -32.49 3.19
CA GLN A 9 -82.52 -32.96 2.67
C GLN A 9 -82.19 -32.49 1.23
N GLN A 10 -82.57 -31.26 0.83
CA GLN A 10 -82.32 -30.70 -0.51
C GLN A 10 -81.19 -29.64 -0.48
N PRO A 11 -79.90 -30.04 -0.50
CA PRO A 11 -78.76 -29.12 -0.30
C PRO A 11 -78.55 -28.12 -1.44
N VAL A 12 -78.96 -28.45 -2.67
CA VAL A 12 -78.74 -27.61 -3.88
C VAL A 12 -79.62 -26.35 -3.84
N LEU A 13 -80.93 -26.49 -3.61
CA LEU A 13 -81.88 -25.36 -3.52
C LEU A 13 -81.57 -24.39 -2.39
N VAL A 14 -81.05 -24.90 -1.27
CA VAL A 14 -80.60 -24.08 -0.14
C VAL A 14 -79.37 -23.23 -0.52
N ARG A 15 -78.45 -23.78 -1.32
CA ARG A 15 -77.27 -23.04 -1.81
C ARG A 15 -77.67 -21.93 -2.78
N THR A 16 -78.56 -22.21 -3.74
CA THR A 16 -79.03 -21.20 -4.72
C THR A 16 -79.77 -20.04 -4.07
N ALA A 17 -80.62 -20.32 -3.07
CA ALA A 17 -81.33 -19.29 -2.32
C ALA A 17 -80.39 -18.39 -1.49
N HIS A 18 -79.34 -18.97 -0.91
CA HIS A 18 -78.30 -18.19 -0.21
C HIS A 18 -77.52 -17.30 -1.19
N THR A 19 -77.11 -17.81 -2.36
CA THR A 19 -76.38 -17.03 -3.37
C THR A 19 -77.21 -15.85 -3.91
N LEU A 20 -78.51 -16.05 -4.15
CA LEU A 20 -79.42 -14.97 -4.55
C LEU A 20 -79.55 -13.89 -3.47
N ALA A 21 -79.71 -14.28 -2.19
CA ALA A 21 -79.77 -13.33 -1.09
C ALA A 21 -78.47 -12.51 -0.95
N TRP A 22 -77.32 -13.12 -1.23
CA TRP A 22 -76.03 -12.45 -1.28
C TRP A 22 -75.94 -11.40 -2.40
N ILE A 23 -76.26 -11.80 -3.63
CA ILE A 23 -76.22 -10.89 -4.80
C ILE A 23 -77.18 -9.71 -4.58
N LEU A 24 -78.36 -9.97 -4.04
CA LEU A 24 -79.37 -8.95 -3.78
C LEU A 24 -78.94 -8.00 -2.65
N GLY A 25 -78.32 -8.51 -1.58
CA GLY A 25 -77.73 -7.70 -0.52
C GLY A 25 -76.61 -6.78 -1.03
N VAL A 26 -75.67 -7.31 -1.82
CA VAL A 26 -74.59 -6.51 -2.44
C VAL A 26 -75.17 -5.46 -3.40
N GLY A 27 -76.16 -5.83 -4.21
CA GLY A 27 -76.84 -4.91 -5.13
C GLY A 27 -77.56 -3.76 -4.41
N LEU A 28 -78.25 -4.05 -3.31
CA LEU A 28 -78.92 -3.04 -2.49
C LEU A 28 -77.94 -2.10 -1.81
N VAL A 29 -76.84 -2.63 -1.26
CA VAL A 29 -75.77 -1.77 -0.69
C VAL A 29 -75.22 -0.84 -1.76
N GLY A 30 -74.92 -1.36 -2.96
CA GLY A 30 -74.42 -0.57 -4.09
C GLY A 30 -75.35 0.56 -4.53
N LEU A 31 -76.65 0.30 -4.63
CA LEU A 31 -77.66 1.31 -4.96
C LEU A 31 -77.85 2.36 -3.85
N SER A 32 -77.56 1.99 -2.60
CA SER A 32 -77.76 2.85 -1.43
C SER A 32 -76.58 3.75 -1.07
N VAL A 33 -75.42 3.61 -1.74
CA VAL A 33 -74.16 4.32 -1.38
C VAL A 33 -74.32 5.84 -1.26
N ALA A 34 -75.14 6.45 -2.12
CA ALA A 34 -75.31 7.90 -2.19
C ALA A 34 -76.15 8.52 -1.06
N ASN A 35 -76.94 7.72 -0.33
CA ASN A 35 -77.78 8.20 0.77
C ASN A 35 -77.31 7.54 2.10
N PRO A 36 -76.71 8.31 3.03
CA PRO A 36 -76.12 7.75 4.26
C PRO A 36 -77.10 6.96 5.13
N GLY A 37 -78.37 7.38 5.17
CA GLY A 37 -79.43 6.69 5.91
C GLY A 37 -79.80 5.35 5.28
N LEU A 38 -80.06 5.33 3.96
CA LEU A 38 -80.38 4.10 3.23
C LEU A 38 -79.18 3.13 3.19
N ARG A 39 -77.96 3.65 3.10
CA ARG A 39 -76.71 2.86 3.17
C ARG A 39 -76.57 2.16 4.52
N SER A 40 -76.83 2.87 5.61
CA SER A 40 -76.76 2.30 6.96
C SER A 40 -77.83 1.22 7.15
N LEU A 41 -79.07 1.48 6.71
CA LEU A 41 -80.17 0.53 6.78
C LEU A 41 -79.92 -0.72 5.93
N SER A 42 -79.44 -0.57 4.70
CA SER A 42 -79.14 -1.69 3.78
C SER A 42 -78.03 -2.58 4.34
N LEU A 43 -77.00 -1.99 4.96
CA LEU A 43 -75.92 -2.73 5.63
C LEU A 43 -76.41 -3.50 6.86
N TRP A 44 -77.27 -2.92 7.70
CA TRP A 44 -77.88 -3.64 8.85
C TRP A 44 -78.78 -4.80 8.41
N LEU A 45 -79.58 -4.62 7.36
CA LEU A 45 -80.41 -5.69 6.78
C LEU A 45 -79.56 -6.82 6.17
N THR A 46 -78.46 -6.45 5.51
CA THR A 46 -77.49 -7.41 4.97
C THR A 46 -76.81 -8.18 6.10
N LEU A 47 -76.38 -7.50 7.17
CA LEU A 47 -75.82 -8.14 8.37
C LEU A 47 -76.81 -9.13 9.01
N ALA A 48 -78.08 -8.74 9.17
CA ALA A 48 -79.11 -9.61 9.73
C ALA A 48 -79.29 -10.89 8.90
N THR A 49 -79.29 -10.75 7.57
CA THR A 49 -79.36 -11.88 6.63
C THR A 49 -78.16 -12.80 6.76
N LEU A 50 -76.95 -12.24 6.81
CA LEU A 50 -75.70 -13.00 6.98
C LEU A 50 -75.63 -13.73 8.32
N MET A 51 -76.07 -13.11 9.42
CA MET A 51 -76.14 -13.71 10.75
C MET A 51 -77.11 -14.89 10.82
N VAL A 52 -78.28 -14.77 10.20
CA VAL A 52 -79.24 -15.89 10.09
C VAL A 52 -78.62 -17.04 9.30
N THR A 53 -77.91 -16.73 8.22
CA THR A 53 -77.21 -17.72 7.38
C THR A 53 -76.14 -18.47 8.18
N LEU A 54 -75.35 -17.75 8.99
CA LEU A 54 -74.31 -18.29 9.85
C LEU A 54 -74.89 -19.20 10.94
N ARG A 55 -75.96 -18.78 11.62
CA ARG A 55 -76.64 -19.60 12.65
C ARG A 55 -77.23 -20.90 12.09
N GLN A 56 -77.71 -20.84 10.84
CA GLN A 56 -78.32 -22.00 10.19
C GLN A 56 -77.28 -22.99 9.66
N GLN A 57 -76.03 -22.58 9.42
CA GLN A 57 -74.98 -23.41 8.85
C GLN A 57 -73.68 -23.32 9.66
N PRO A 58 -73.58 -24.02 10.81
CA PRO A 58 -72.41 -23.91 11.70
C PRO A 58 -71.11 -24.50 11.13
N SER A 59 -71.19 -25.30 10.05
CA SER A 59 -70.02 -25.86 9.35
C SER A 59 -69.43 -24.95 8.27
N VAL A 60 -69.90 -23.70 8.15
CA VAL A 60 -69.45 -22.80 7.08
C VAL A 60 -68.10 -22.18 7.44
N GLY A 61 -67.20 -22.20 6.47
CA GLY A 61 -65.80 -21.83 6.61
C GLY A 61 -65.55 -20.36 6.98
N LYS A 62 -64.30 -20.12 7.41
CA LYS A 62 -63.69 -18.85 7.83
C LYS A 62 -64.12 -17.59 7.05
N VAL A 63 -64.37 -17.72 5.75
CA VAL A 63 -64.75 -16.60 4.87
C VAL A 63 -66.09 -15.97 5.26
N LEU A 64 -67.11 -16.76 5.57
CA LEU A 64 -68.44 -16.22 5.91
C LEU A 64 -68.41 -15.42 7.21
N VAL A 65 -67.67 -15.93 8.22
CA VAL A 65 -67.47 -15.23 9.51
C VAL A 65 -66.83 -13.86 9.28
N ASN A 66 -65.76 -13.80 8.48
CA ASN A 66 -65.09 -12.53 8.17
C ASN A 66 -65.99 -11.53 7.44
N ILE A 67 -66.84 -11.99 6.50
CA ILE A 67 -67.71 -11.07 5.77
C ILE A 67 -68.86 -10.58 6.67
N VAL A 68 -69.46 -11.45 7.48
CA VAL A 68 -70.45 -11.03 8.50
C VAL A 68 -69.85 -9.94 9.38
N HIS A 69 -68.60 -10.14 9.81
CA HIS A 69 -67.91 -9.22 10.70
C HIS A 69 -67.63 -7.86 10.04
N LEU A 70 -67.04 -7.86 8.83
CA LEU A 70 -66.73 -6.64 8.08
C LEU A 70 -68.00 -5.85 7.69
N VAL A 71 -69.08 -6.54 7.30
CA VAL A 71 -70.37 -5.88 7.01
C VAL A 71 -70.96 -5.25 8.28
N GLY A 72 -70.76 -5.88 9.45
CA GLY A 72 -71.14 -5.32 10.73
C GLY A 72 -70.41 -4.01 11.04
N LEU A 73 -69.10 -3.99 10.87
CA LEU A 73 -68.32 -2.76 11.05
C LEU A 73 -68.66 -1.68 10.03
N ALA A 74 -68.90 -2.05 8.76
CA ALA A 74 -69.36 -1.12 7.74
C ALA A 74 -70.73 -0.51 8.10
N ALA A 75 -71.66 -1.30 8.67
CA ALA A 75 -72.95 -0.82 9.13
C ALA A 75 -72.79 0.21 10.27
N VAL A 76 -71.90 -0.07 11.24
CA VAL A 76 -71.58 0.85 12.35
C VAL A 76 -70.92 2.13 11.82
N ALA A 77 -69.91 2.02 10.98
CA ALA A 77 -69.22 3.17 10.38
C ALA A 77 -70.17 4.02 9.54
N SER A 78 -71.04 3.40 8.72
CA SER A 78 -72.06 4.12 7.95
C SER A 78 -73.07 4.83 8.85
N THR A 79 -73.45 4.20 9.98
CA THR A 79 -74.36 4.82 10.95
C THR A 79 -73.70 6.02 11.63
N LEU A 80 -72.41 5.92 12.00
CA LEU A 80 -71.64 7.03 12.54
C LEU A 80 -71.52 8.19 11.54
N ASP A 81 -71.26 7.89 10.26
CA ASP A 81 -71.21 8.89 9.19
C ASP A 81 -72.58 9.59 8.99
N ASN A 82 -73.68 8.83 9.08
CA ASN A 82 -75.02 9.39 9.00
C ASN A 82 -75.37 10.29 10.21
N LEU A 83 -74.88 9.96 11.40
CA LEU A 83 -75.12 10.74 12.63
C LEU A 83 -74.22 11.98 12.72
N ALA A 84 -73.02 11.93 12.14
CA ALA A 84 -72.03 13.01 12.19
C ALA A 84 -71.30 13.17 10.84
N PRO A 85 -71.98 13.69 9.79
CA PRO A 85 -71.46 13.72 8.41
C PRO A 85 -70.28 14.67 8.18
N HIS A 86 -69.95 15.52 9.16
CA HIS A 86 -68.84 16.48 9.10
C HIS A 86 -67.67 16.10 10.02
N LEU A 87 -67.56 14.83 10.42
CA LEU A 87 -66.49 14.38 11.29
C LEU A 87 -65.12 14.56 10.61
N ALA A 88 -64.22 15.30 11.25
CA ALA A 88 -62.88 15.52 10.71
C ALA A 88 -62.07 14.22 10.67
N ILE A 89 -61.08 14.14 9.76
CA ILE A 89 -60.32 12.91 9.51
C ILE A 89 -59.61 12.34 10.75
N HIS A 90 -59.15 13.18 11.67
CA HIS A 90 -58.53 12.74 12.93
C HIS A 90 -59.56 12.11 13.90
N HIS A 91 -60.80 12.59 13.92
CA HIS A 91 -61.87 11.97 14.70
C HIS A 91 -62.24 10.59 14.13
N TRP A 92 -62.21 10.43 12.80
CA TRP A 92 -62.33 9.11 12.17
C TRP A 92 -61.17 8.18 12.55
N GLY A 93 -59.95 8.71 12.62
CA GLY A 93 -58.80 8.00 13.15
C GLY A 93 -59.03 7.50 14.59
N VAL A 94 -59.46 8.37 15.50
CA VAL A 94 -59.78 8.01 16.89
C VAL A 94 -60.93 7.01 16.97
N ALA A 95 -61.99 7.18 16.17
CA ALA A 95 -63.13 6.25 16.13
C ALA A 95 -62.69 4.84 15.69
N ALA A 96 -61.79 4.73 14.71
CA ALA A 96 -61.19 3.47 14.31
C ALA A 96 -60.36 2.83 15.44
N LEU A 97 -59.60 3.63 16.21
CA LEU A 97 -58.86 3.14 17.38
C LEU A 97 -59.78 2.68 18.53
N ILE A 98 -60.89 3.36 18.78
CA ILE A 98 -61.91 2.90 19.74
C ILE A 98 -62.50 1.57 19.27
N GLY A 99 -62.84 1.47 17.98
CA GLY A 99 -63.30 0.22 17.36
C GLY A 99 -62.28 -0.92 17.54
N MET A 100 -60.99 -0.67 17.31
CA MET A 100 -59.90 -1.63 17.56
C MET A 100 -59.91 -2.13 19.02
N VAL A 101 -60.01 -1.24 20.01
CA VAL A 101 -60.05 -1.64 21.43
C VAL A 101 -61.28 -2.51 21.72
N LEU A 102 -62.45 -2.13 21.19
CA LEU A 102 -63.68 -2.92 21.35
C LEU A 102 -63.56 -4.31 20.74
N GLU A 103 -62.96 -4.44 19.54
CA GLU A 103 -62.71 -5.73 18.90
C GLU A 103 -61.78 -6.62 19.72
N TRP A 104 -60.74 -6.05 20.32
CA TRP A 104 -59.80 -6.76 21.17
C TRP A 104 -60.37 -7.08 22.57
N ILE A 105 -61.32 -6.31 23.09
CA ILE A 105 -62.12 -6.70 24.26
C ILE A 105 -63.03 -7.88 23.89
N ALA A 106 -63.69 -7.81 22.73
CA ALA A 106 -64.57 -8.88 22.25
C ALA A 106 -63.82 -10.20 22.01
N LEU A 107 -62.59 -10.12 21.50
CA LEU A 107 -61.66 -11.23 21.37
C LEU A 107 -61.47 -12.00 22.68
N LEU A 108 -61.32 -11.29 23.80
CA LEU A 108 -61.03 -11.88 25.11
C LEU A 108 -62.29 -12.45 25.78
N TRP A 109 -63.42 -11.75 25.70
CA TRP A 109 -64.57 -12.04 26.57
C TRP A 109 -65.83 -12.54 25.83
N LEU A 110 -65.98 -12.22 24.54
CA LEU A 110 -67.20 -12.48 23.77
C LEU A 110 -67.02 -13.60 22.73
N ALA A 111 -65.84 -13.70 22.12
CA ALA A 111 -65.55 -14.65 21.07
C ALA A 111 -65.36 -16.09 21.62
N ARG A 112 -66.42 -16.91 21.52
CA ARG A 112 -66.41 -18.30 22.03
C ARG A 112 -65.80 -19.33 21.06
N SER A 113 -65.83 -19.07 19.75
CA SER A 113 -65.30 -20.00 18.73
C SER A 113 -63.94 -19.53 18.18
N PRO A 114 -63.05 -20.44 17.75
CA PRO A 114 -61.73 -20.07 17.23
C PRO A 114 -61.82 -19.20 15.97
N LEU A 115 -62.81 -19.40 15.10
CA LEU A 115 -63.01 -18.58 13.89
C LEU A 115 -63.38 -17.13 14.21
N TRP A 116 -64.24 -16.92 15.22
CA TRP A 116 -64.60 -15.59 15.68
C TRP A 116 -63.43 -14.91 16.39
N LYS A 117 -62.64 -15.65 17.18
CA LYS A 117 -61.40 -15.12 17.77
C LYS A 117 -60.40 -14.68 16.69
N GLU A 118 -60.21 -15.50 15.66
CA GLU A 118 -59.30 -15.15 14.57
C GLU A 118 -59.80 -13.91 13.80
N SER A 119 -61.10 -13.83 13.55
CA SER A 119 -61.71 -12.67 12.88
C SER A 119 -61.53 -11.37 13.67
N THR A 120 -61.86 -11.35 14.97
CA THR A 120 -61.73 -10.16 15.83
C THR A 120 -60.28 -9.72 16.00
N TRP A 121 -59.31 -10.65 15.96
CA TRP A 121 -57.89 -10.31 15.96
C TRP A 121 -57.49 -9.50 14.71
N PHE A 122 -57.73 -10.05 13.51
CA PHE A 122 -57.32 -9.42 12.25
C PHE A 122 -58.13 -8.16 11.92
N VAL A 123 -59.42 -8.14 12.27
CA VAL A 123 -60.27 -6.96 12.10
C VAL A 123 -59.80 -5.83 13.03
N GLY A 124 -59.47 -6.14 14.29
CA GLY A 124 -58.86 -5.17 15.20
C GLY A 124 -57.52 -4.62 14.66
N LEU A 125 -56.67 -5.47 14.06
CA LEU A 125 -55.44 -5.01 13.40
C LEU A 125 -55.71 -4.10 12.19
N GLY A 126 -56.73 -4.42 11.38
CA GLY A 126 -57.15 -3.58 10.27
C GLY A 126 -57.63 -2.20 10.73
N LEU A 127 -58.41 -2.15 11.81
CA LEU A 127 -58.86 -0.90 12.43
C LEU A 127 -57.70 -0.11 13.05
N ALA A 128 -56.71 -0.79 13.65
CA ALA A 128 -55.49 -0.17 14.16
C ALA A 128 -54.69 0.52 13.04
N GLY A 129 -54.48 -0.19 11.93
CA GLY A 129 -53.77 0.33 10.75
C GLY A 129 -54.51 1.49 10.10
N LEU A 130 -55.83 1.37 9.91
CA LEU A 130 -56.67 2.45 9.39
C LEU A 130 -56.62 3.68 10.30
N GLY A 131 -56.76 3.49 11.61
CA GLY A 131 -56.67 4.57 12.60
C GLY A 131 -55.33 5.30 12.55
N TYR A 132 -54.21 4.55 12.47
CA TYR A 132 -52.88 5.12 12.32
C TYR A 132 -52.74 5.94 11.03
N VAL A 133 -53.16 5.41 9.87
CA VAL A 133 -53.04 6.11 8.58
C VAL A 133 -53.85 7.39 8.56
N LEU A 134 -55.08 7.37 9.07
CA LEU A 134 -55.94 8.56 9.15
C LEU A 134 -55.33 9.64 10.05
N LEU A 135 -54.72 9.25 11.18
CA LEU A 135 -53.99 10.18 12.05
C LEU A 135 -52.73 10.72 11.36
N PHE A 136 -51.98 9.88 10.63
CA PHE A 136 -50.79 10.30 9.89
C PHE A 136 -51.10 11.32 8.79
N VAL A 137 -52.12 11.07 7.97
CA VAL A 137 -52.57 12.01 6.93
C VAL A 137 -53.05 13.33 7.53
N SER A 138 -53.57 13.31 8.76
CA SER A 138 -54.04 14.51 9.46
C SER A 138 -52.91 15.44 9.96
N MET A 139 -51.65 14.96 10.01
CA MET A 139 -50.51 15.76 10.50
C MET A 139 -50.17 16.96 9.63
N GLY A 140 -50.39 16.89 8.31
CA GLY A 140 -50.15 18.01 7.39
C GLY A 140 -51.03 19.25 7.62
N PHE A 141 -52.05 19.16 8.48
CA PHE A 141 -53.08 20.18 8.69
C PHE A 141 -53.01 20.90 10.07
N ARG A 142 -51.80 21.18 10.58
CA ARG A 142 -51.55 21.92 11.85
C ARG A 142 -52.15 21.30 13.13
N SER A 143 -52.51 20.02 13.12
CA SER A 143 -53.25 19.37 14.21
C SER A 143 -52.34 18.69 15.25
N ALA A 144 -51.36 19.43 15.78
CA ALA A 144 -50.18 18.96 16.52
C ALA A 144 -50.41 18.17 17.85
N GLY A 145 -51.62 17.74 18.19
CA GLY A 145 -51.93 17.00 19.44
C GLY A 145 -52.53 15.61 19.27
N TRP A 146 -53.17 15.32 18.13
CA TRP A 146 -53.98 14.10 17.96
C TRP A 146 -53.16 12.83 17.72
N GLY A 147 -51.87 12.97 17.36
CA GLY A 147 -50.95 11.85 17.19
C GLY A 147 -50.80 10.99 18.46
N SER A 148 -51.02 11.57 19.64
CA SER A 148 -51.00 10.86 20.93
C SER A 148 -52.08 9.78 21.05
N ALA A 149 -53.22 9.92 20.35
CA ALA A 149 -54.28 8.92 20.35
C ALA A 149 -53.79 7.57 19.80
N ALA A 150 -52.81 7.59 18.88
CA ALA A 150 -52.23 6.37 18.32
C ALA A 150 -51.46 5.53 19.35
N LEU A 151 -51.11 6.07 20.53
CA LEU A 151 -50.56 5.30 21.66
C LEU A 151 -51.52 4.22 22.17
N LEU A 152 -52.82 4.31 21.86
CA LEU A 152 -53.79 3.25 22.15
C LEU A 152 -53.40 1.93 21.47
N ILE A 153 -52.78 1.96 20.28
CA ILE A 153 -52.37 0.76 19.54
C ILE A 153 -51.34 -0.05 20.32
N PRO A 154 -50.12 0.46 20.62
CA PRO A 154 -49.13 -0.30 21.36
C PRO A 154 -49.61 -0.62 22.78
N THR A 155 -50.41 0.27 23.41
CA THR A 155 -50.94 0.03 24.76
C THR A 155 -51.89 -1.17 24.79
N ALA A 156 -52.86 -1.21 23.87
CA ALA A 156 -53.84 -2.28 23.84
C ALA A 156 -53.22 -3.61 23.38
N LEU A 157 -52.26 -3.60 22.45
CA LEU A 157 -51.48 -4.80 22.08
C LEU A 157 -50.67 -5.36 23.25
N THR A 158 -50.05 -4.48 24.06
CA THR A 158 -49.32 -4.87 25.28
C THR A 158 -50.28 -5.34 26.38
N ALA A 159 -51.49 -4.79 26.48
CA ALA A 159 -52.47 -5.27 27.45
C ALA A 159 -52.95 -6.70 27.12
N LEU A 160 -53.18 -6.99 25.84
CA LEU A 160 -53.66 -8.30 25.37
C LEU A 160 -52.77 -9.48 25.80
N ILE A 161 -51.45 -9.29 25.82
CA ILE A 161 -50.48 -10.36 26.11
C ILE A 161 -50.48 -10.81 27.58
N PHE A 162 -51.10 -10.05 28.48
CA PHE A 162 -51.26 -10.41 29.89
C PHE A 162 -52.53 -11.22 30.17
N PHE A 163 -53.40 -11.42 29.18
CA PHE A 163 -54.58 -12.27 29.35
C PHE A 163 -54.26 -13.73 29.01
N PRO A 164 -54.52 -14.69 29.92
CA PRO A 164 -54.16 -16.11 29.73
C PRO A 164 -54.81 -16.77 28.50
N GLN A 165 -55.94 -16.22 28.05
CA GLN A 165 -56.77 -16.73 26.97
C GLN A 165 -56.36 -16.23 25.57
N PHE A 166 -55.37 -15.34 25.48
CA PHE A 166 -54.88 -14.77 24.22
C PHE A 166 -53.83 -15.69 23.55
N GLN A 167 -54.04 -16.01 22.27
CA GLN A 167 -53.27 -17.04 21.55
C GLN A 167 -52.15 -16.48 20.65
N TRP A 168 -52.19 -15.19 20.28
CA TRP A 168 -51.24 -14.57 19.34
C TRP A 168 -50.17 -13.72 20.03
N VAL A 169 -49.66 -14.19 21.18
CA VAL A 169 -48.74 -13.44 22.04
C VAL A 169 -47.53 -12.90 21.26
N GLU A 170 -46.89 -13.73 20.45
CA GLU A 170 -45.69 -13.32 19.71
C GLU A 170 -45.94 -12.21 18.68
N GLN A 171 -47.04 -12.31 17.94
CA GLN A 171 -47.43 -11.32 16.94
C GLN A 171 -47.79 -10.00 17.61
N ALA A 172 -48.55 -10.05 18.71
CA ALA A 172 -48.92 -8.85 19.46
C ALA A 172 -47.71 -8.12 20.04
N ILE A 173 -46.70 -8.84 20.54
CA ILE A 173 -45.45 -8.23 21.01
C ILE A 173 -44.74 -7.50 19.85
N GLY A 174 -44.56 -8.17 18.70
CA GLY A 174 -43.90 -7.56 17.54
C GLY A 174 -44.64 -6.32 17.03
N LEU A 175 -45.98 -6.38 16.96
CA LEU A 175 -46.83 -5.27 16.53
C LEU A 175 -46.90 -4.15 17.56
N SER A 176 -46.83 -4.46 18.86
CA SER A 176 -46.76 -3.46 19.93
C SER A 176 -45.46 -2.66 19.82
N VAL A 177 -44.33 -3.35 19.66
CA VAL A 177 -43.01 -2.70 19.45
C VAL A 177 -43.01 -1.88 18.17
N GLY A 178 -43.46 -2.45 17.05
CA GLY A 178 -43.52 -1.75 15.76
C GLY A 178 -44.42 -0.52 15.78
N SER A 179 -45.59 -0.61 16.43
CA SER A 179 -46.50 0.54 16.57
C SER A 179 -45.97 1.59 17.54
N ALA A 180 -45.29 1.22 18.63
CA ALA A 180 -44.65 2.18 19.52
C ALA A 180 -43.54 2.99 18.82
N ILE A 181 -42.82 2.38 17.87
CA ILE A 181 -41.88 3.07 16.97
C ILE A 181 -42.62 3.98 16.00
N ALA A 182 -43.64 3.46 15.30
CA ALA A 182 -44.40 4.22 14.33
C ALA A 182 -45.05 5.47 14.94
N VAL A 183 -45.57 5.36 16.16
CA VAL A 183 -46.19 6.49 16.88
C VAL A 183 -45.21 7.63 17.14
N GLN A 184 -43.89 7.39 17.21
CA GLN A 184 -42.94 8.48 17.38
C GLN A 184 -42.96 9.46 16.21
N LEU A 185 -43.25 8.99 14.99
CA LEU A 185 -43.44 9.85 13.82
C LEU A 185 -44.67 10.76 14.00
N LEU A 186 -45.71 10.28 14.68
CA LEU A 186 -46.94 11.03 14.97
C LEU A 186 -46.77 12.05 16.10
N THR A 187 -45.78 11.85 16.96
CA THR A 187 -45.59 12.67 18.16
C THR A 187 -44.38 13.60 18.09
N PHE A 188 -43.51 13.47 17.08
CA PHE A 188 -42.20 14.12 17.03
C PHE A 188 -42.23 15.66 17.12
N GLU A 189 -43.16 16.30 16.40
CA GLU A 189 -43.21 17.76 16.28
C GLU A 189 -43.59 18.48 17.58
N ALA A 190 -44.40 17.85 18.43
CA ALA A 190 -44.91 18.45 19.65
C ALA A 190 -44.21 17.89 20.90
N VAL A 191 -43.68 18.78 21.74
CA VAL A 191 -42.87 18.42 22.92
C VAL A 191 -43.59 17.44 23.85
N MET A 192 -44.80 17.78 24.31
CA MET A 192 -45.53 16.94 25.27
C MET A 192 -45.95 15.58 24.68
N PRO A 193 -46.57 15.50 23.48
CA PRO A 193 -46.84 14.22 22.83
C PRO A 193 -45.59 13.36 22.63
N ARG A 194 -44.45 13.96 22.26
CA ARG A 194 -43.17 13.25 22.10
C ARG A 194 -42.70 12.64 23.41
N LEU A 195 -42.68 13.42 24.50
CA LEU A 195 -42.26 12.96 25.82
C LEU A 195 -43.19 11.86 26.35
N ILE A 196 -44.51 12.05 26.24
CA ILE A 196 -45.50 11.05 26.63
C ILE A 196 -45.31 9.78 25.80
N GLY A 197 -45.15 9.91 24.49
CA GLY A 197 -44.97 8.79 23.57
C GLY A 197 -43.71 7.97 23.85
N LEU A 198 -42.59 8.63 24.13
CA LEU A 198 -41.33 7.95 24.49
C LEU A 198 -41.43 7.29 25.87
N ALA A 199 -42.04 7.94 26.87
CA ALA A 199 -42.23 7.38 28.21
C ALA A 199 -43.16 6.15 28.19
N LEU A 200 -44.32 6.25 27.52
CA LEU A 200 -45.24 5.13 27.34
C LEU A 200 -44.58 4.01 26.53
N GLY A 201 -43.91 4.34 25.42
CA GLY A 201 -43.18 3.38 24.61
C GLY A 201 -42.16 2.59 25.43
N THR A 202 -41.38 3.27 26.27
CA THR A 202 -40.43 2.64 27.21
C THR A 202 -41.14 1.67 28.16
N GLY A 203 -42.22 2.10 28.82
CA GLY A 203 -42.97 1.25 29.76
C GLY A 203 -43.59 0.02 29.08
N LEU A 204 -44.20 0.20 27.91
CA LEU A 204 -44.85 -0.87 27.16
C LEU A 204 -43.85 -1.90 26.63
N MET A 205 -42.73 -1.44 26.05
CA MET A 205 -41.66 -2.33 25.60
C MET A 205 -41.00 -3.06 26.77
N ALA A 206 -40.90 -2.44 27.96
CA ALA A 206 -40.42 -3.11 29.16
C ALA A 206 -41.35 -4.26 29.56
N LEU A 207 -42.67 -4.02 29.59
CA LEU A 207 -43.68 -5.06 29.86
C LEU A 207 -43.61 -6.21 28.84
N ASN A 208 -43.47 -5.88 27.56
CA ASN A 208 -43.30 -6.87 26.48
C ASN A 208 -42.03 -7.72 26.70
N THR A 209 -40.91 -7.10 27.08
CA THR A 209 -39.64 -7.77 27.35
C THR A 209 -39.74 -8.68 28.58
N ILE A 210 -40.42 -8.24 29.65
CA ILE A 210 -40.67 -9.07 30.84
C ILE A 210 -41.49 -10.30 30.48
N ARG A 211 -42.52 -10.14 29.62
CA ARG A 211 -43.40 -11.24 29.22
C ARG A 211 -42.69 -12.26 28.32
N ARG A 212 -41.84 -11.79 27.41
CA ARG A 212 -41.03 -12.61 26.51
C ARG A 212 -39.61 -12.02 26.41
N PRO A 213 -38.65 -12.55 27.18
CA PRO A 213 -37.26 -12.10 27.15
C PRO A 213 -36.72 -12.11 25.73
N ASN A 214 -36.32 -10.93 25.24
CA ASN A 214 -35.74 -10.76 23.92
C ASN A 214 -34.79 -9.55 23.95
N VAL A 215 -33.53 -9.77 23.60
CA VAL A 215 -32.47 -8.75 23.62
C VAL A 215 -32.81 -7.55 22.72
N PHE A 216 -33.39 -7.79 21.54
CA PHE A 216 -33.74 -6.71 20.61
C PHE A 216 -34.79 -5.76 21.20
N ILE A 217 -35.83 -6.31 21.84
CA ILE A 217 -36.88 -5.50 22.47
C ILE A 217 -36.32 -4.76 23.69
N ALA A 218 -35.44 -5.40 24.47
CA ALA A 218 -34.76 -4.76 25.59
C ALA A 218 -33.88 -3.59 25.13
N VAL A 219 -33.12 -3.74 24.04
CA VAL A 219 -32.33 -2.67 23.43
C VAL A 219 -33.20 -1.50 23.02
N LEU A 220 -34.34 -1.74 22.36
CA LEU A 220 -35.28 -0.68 22.01
C LEU A 220 -35.90 -0.01 23.23
N THR A 221 -36.26 -0.80 24.26
CA THR A 221 -36.79 -0.29 25.53
C THR A 221 -35.84 0.72 26.16
N VAL A 222 -34.56 0.34 26.32
CA VAL A 222 -33.53 1.21 26.90
C VAL A 222 -33.28 2.42 26.00
N GLY A 223 -33.26 2.24 24.68
CA GLY A 223 -33.09 3.33 23.71
C GLY A 223 -34.22 4.36 23.78
N PHE A 224 -35.46 3.93 23.88
CA PHE A 224 -36.61 4.81 24.10
C PHE A 224 -36.50 5.56 25.42
N GLY A 225 -36.09 4.88 26.49
CA GLY A 225 -35.88 5.51 27.80
C GLY A 225 -34.78 6.57 27.76
N LEU A 226 -33.66 6.28 27.10
CA LEU A 226 -32.57 7.25 26.90
C LEU A 226 -32.99 8.43 26.04
N THR A 227 -33.74 8.17 24.97
CA THR A 227 -34.27 9.22 24.09
C THR A 227 -35.26 10.11 24.85
N PHE A 228 -36.11 9.53 25.71
CA PHE A 228 -36.96 10.27 26.62
C PHE A 228 -36.15 11.17 27.57
N CYS A 229 -35.09 10.64 28.19
CA CYS A 229 -34.23 11.41 29.08
C CYS A 229 -33.50 12.54 28.35
N TYR A 230 -32.96 12.29 27.15
CA TYR A 230 -32.30 13.31 26.34
C TYR A 230 -33.28 14.38 25.84
N ALA A 231 -34.47 13.99 25.38
CA ALA A 231 -35.50 14.92 24.97
C ALA A 231 -35.99 15.78 26.15
N THR A 232 -36.16 15.18 27.33
CA THR A 232 -36.52 15.93 28.55
C THR A 232 -35.39 16.86 28.96
N GLY A 233 -34.15 16.39 28.91
CA GLY A 233 -32.95 17.17 29.18
C GLY A 233 -32.85 18.41 28.29
N TRP A 234 -33.04 18.23 26.98
CA TRP A 234 -33.03 19.31 26.00
C TRP A 234 -34.09 20.37 26.27
N GLU A 235 -35.31 19.97 26.63
CA GLU A 235 -36.44 20.89 26.81
C GLU A 235 -36.43 21.59 28.18
N VAL A 236 -35.89 20.94 29.22
CA VAL A 236 -36.01 21.40 30.61
C VAL A 236 -34.71 21.97 31.17
N PHE A 237 -33.57 21.39 30.84
CA PHE A 237 -32.33 21.60 31.59
C PHE A 237 -31.18 22.18 30.76
N VAL A 238 -31.08 21.84 29.49
CA VAL A 238 -29.97 22.26 28.64
C VAL A 238 -30.29 23.62 28.04
N GLN A 239 -29.54 24.67 28.38
CA GLN A 239 -29.66 25.99 27.74
C GLN A 239 -29.10 26.00 26.30
N HIS A 240 -29.19 24.86 25.60
CA HIS A 240 -28.62 24.59 24.28
C HIS A 240 -27.07 24.67 24.25
N HIS A 241 -26.41 24.63 25.41
CA HIS A 241 -24.95 24.55 25.49
C HIS A 241 -24.47 23.09 25.41
N PHE A 242 -23.38 22.87 24.68
CA PHE A 242 -22.81 21.54 24.49
C PHE A 242 -22.31 20.89 25.81
N GLN A 243 -21.91 21.70 26.79
CA GLN A 243 -21.44 21.20 28.09
C GLN A 243 -22.51 20.50 28.93
N ASP A 244 -23.75 21.00 28.88
CA ASP A 244 -24.87 20.43 29.65
C ASP A 244 -25.22 19.03 29.11
N TRP A 245 -25.08 18.84 27.80
CA TRP A 245 -25.24 17.55 27.14
C TRP A 245 -24.21 16.51 27.56
N VAL A 246 -22.97 16.94 27.75
CA VAL A 246 -21.89 16.06 28.22
C VAL A 246 -22.19 15.56 29.64
N MET A 247 -22.60 16.46 30.54
CA MET A 247 -22.97 16.07 31.91
C MET A 247 -24.23 15.20 31.98
N LEU A 248 -25.26 15.52 31.21
CA LEU A 248 -26.45 14.67 31.11
C LEU A 248 -26.09 13.25 30.65
N SER A 249 -25.21 13.14 29.65
CA SER A 249 -24.77 11.84 29.14
C SER A 249 -24.02 11.02 30.19
N VAL A 250 -23.13 11.65 30.97
CA VAL A 250 -22.44 11.00 32.09
C VAL A 250 -23.41 10.58 33.19
N GLY A 251 -24.39 11.43 33.52
CA GLY A 251 -25.44 11.09 34.48
C GLY A 251 -26.27 9.88 34.02
N LEU A 252 -26.63 9.84 32.73
CA LEU A 252 -27.34 8.71 32.15
C LEU A 252 -26.49 7.44 32.13
N LEU A 253 -25.19 7.53 31.86
CA LEU A 253 -24.28 6.39 31.94
C LEU A 253 -24.29 5.76 33.34
N TRP A 254 -24.17 6.58 34.39
CA TRP A 254 -24.27 6.11 35.78
C TRP A 254 -25.66 5.54 36.10
N ALA A 255 -26.73 6.18 35.62
CA ALA A 255 -28.09 5.67 35.78
C ALA A 255 -28.27 4.29 35.13
N LEU A 256 -27.75 4.07 33.91
CA LEU A 256 -27.79 2.77 33.26
C LEU A 256 -27.04 1.71 34.06
N MET A 257 -25.88 2.05 34.63
CA MET A 257 -25.12 1.11 35.45
C MET A 257 -25.85 0.75 36.75
N GLY A 258 -26.45 1.73 37.42
CA GLY A 258 -27.29 1.51 38.61
C GLY A 258 -28.53 0.68 38.29
N LEU A 259 -29.27 1.03 37.23
CA LEU A 259 -30.44 0.28 36.78
C LEU A 259 -30.07 -1.15 36.39
N ARG A 260 -28.96 -1.34 35.67
CA ARG A 260 -28.45 -2.66 35.37
C ARG A 260 -28.26 -3.46 36.64
N GLN A 261 -27.62 -2.93 37.68
CA GLN A 261 -27.40 -3.65 38.94
C GLN A 261 -28.71 -4.04 39.63
N ILE A 262 -29.69 -3.14 39.67
CA ILE A 262 -31.03 -3.38 40.25
C ILE A 262 -31.76 -4.48 39.48
N LEU A 263 -31.67 -4.45 38.15
CA LEU A 263 -32.38 -5.34 37.22
C LEU A 263 -31.62 -6.64 36.91
N SER A 264 -30.37 -6.77 37.38
CA SER A 264 -29.53 -7.98 37.23
C SER A 264 -29.87 -9.08 38.25
N ARG A 265 -30.97 -8.96 39.00
CA ARG A 265 -31.36 -9.94 40.01
C ARG A 265 -31.83 -11.25 39.33
N PRO A 266 -31.39 -12.44 39.80
CA PRO A 266 -31.68 -13.73 39.16
C PRO A 266 -33.18 -14.05 39.04
N GLU A 267 -34.01 -13.41 39.86
CA GLU A 267 -35.45 -13.65 39.94
C GLU A 267 -36.23 -13.17 38.70
N TRP A 268 -35.60 -12.39 37.82
CA TRP A 268 -36.29 -11.76 36.68
C TRP A 268 -35.94 -12.46 35.36
N ASN A 269 -36.94 -13.06 34.72
CA ASN A 269 -36.76 -13.79 33.45
C ASN A 269 -36.17 -12.93 32.31
N ALA A 270 -36.35 -11.61 32.34
CA ALA A 270 -35.81 -10.67 31.35
C ALA A 270 -34.44 -10.09 31.69
N SER A 271 -33.84 -10.50 32.83
CA SER A 271 -32.62 -9.90 33.35
C SER A 271 -31.47 -9.91 32.35
N GLU A 272 -31.22 -11.05 31.70
CA GLU A 272 -30.14 -11.19 30.71
C GLU A 272 -30.35 -10.26 29.50
N SER A 273 -31.60 -10.15 29.01
CA SER A 273 -31.93 -9.28 27.87
C SER A 273 -31.66 -7.81 28.19
N PHE A 274 -32.05 -7.35 29.38
CA PHE A 274 -31.77 -5.99 29.83
C PHE A 274 -30.30 -5.74 30.12
N GLN A 275 -29.56 -6.73 30.66
CA GLN A 275 -28.12 -6.59 30.88
C GLN A 275 -27.37 -6.30 29.57
N HIS A 276 -27.66 -7.06 28.51
CA HIS A 276 -27.08 -6.81 27.18
C HIS A 276 -27.47 -5.43 26.63
N ALA A 277 -28.74 -5.03 26.80
CA ALA A 277 -29.21 -3.72 26.36
C ALA A 277 -28.52 -2.55 27.09
N PHE A 278 -28.41 -2.62 28.42
CA PHE A 278 -27.72 -1.60 29.21
C PHE A 278 -26.24 -1.52 28.87
N ASP A 279 -25.57 -2.65 28.70
CA ASP A 279 -24.15 -2.69 28.32
C ASP A 279 -23.92 -2.07 26.92
N GLY A 280 -24.76 -2.41 25.94
CA GLY A 280 -24.69 -1.84 24.58
C GLY A 280 -24.92 -0.33 24.55
N TRP A 281 -25.94 0.16 25.26
CA TRP A 281 -26.22 1.60 25.33
C TRP A 281 -25.19 2.36 26.16
N ALA A 282 -24.61 1.76 27.21
CA ALA A 282 -23.51 2.39 27.94
C ALA A 282 -22.31 2.65 27.03
N ILE A 283 -21.94 1.69 26.16
CA ILE A 283 -20.88 1.88 25.15
C ILE A 283 -21.29 2.97 24.15
N ALA A 284 -22.54 2.96 23.67
CA ALA A 284 -23.04 3.95 22.73
C ALA A 284 -22.98 5.38 23.30
N ILE A 285 -23.37 5.57 24.57
CA ILE A 285 -23.27 6.87 25.26
C ILE A 285 -21.81 7.31 25.38
N VAL A 286 -20.92 6.41 25.79
CA VAL A 286 -19.49 6.72 25.88
C VAL A 286 -18.94 7.20 24.54
N LEU A 287 -19.26 6.53 23.43
CA LEU A 287 -18.84 6.95 22.09
C LEU A 287 -19.48 8.28 21.68
N TRP A 288 -20.79 8.43 21.89
CA TRP A 288 -21.55 9.63 21.56
C TRP A 288 -21.04 10.87 22.29
N THR A 289 -20.60 10.73 23.54
CA THR A 289 -20.07 11.83 24.34
C THR A 289 -18.58 12.07 24.09
N SER A 290 -17.77 11.01 24.01
CA SER A 290 -16.32 11.15 23.92
C SER A 290 -15.83 11.72 22.59
N VAL A 291 -16.37 11.27 21.45
CA VAL A 291 -15.88 11.70 20.13
C VAL A 291 -16.06 13.21 19.94
N PRO A 292 -17.24 13.80 20.20
CA PRO A 292 -17.41 15.24 20.05
C PRO A 292 -16.61 16.05 21.10
N THR A 293 -16.47 15.56 22.35
CA THR A 293 -15.66 16.26 23.36
C THR A 293 -14.17 16.25 23.03
N VAL A 294 -13.62 15.12 22.57
CA VAL A 294 -12.23 15.05 22.09
C VAL A 294 -12.06 15.97 20.88
N GLY A 295 -12.96 15.89 19.89
CA GLY A 295 -12.92 16.75 18.71
C GLY A 295 -12.94 18.24 19.06
N TYR A 296 -13.84 18.66 19.95
CA TYR A 296 -13.91 20.04 20.42
C TYR A 296 -12.65 20.47 21.19
N GLY A 297 -12.13 19.60 22.06
CA GLY A 297 -10.89 19.85 22.80
C GLY A 297 -9.66 20.01 21.90
N LEU A 298 -9.58 19.24 20.82
CA LEU A 298 -8.52 19.34 19.81
C LEU A 298 -8.64 20.61 18.95
N LEU A 299 -9.86 21.03 18.60
CA LEU A 299 -10.08 22.29 17.88
C LEU A 299 -9.64 23.52 18.69
N ILE A 300 -9.83 23.48 20.00
CA ILE A 300 -9.34 24.54 20.91
C ILE A 300 -7.82 24.44 21.09
N ALA A 301 -7.28 23.25 21.34
CA ALA A 301 -5.83 23.06 21.52
C ALA A 301 -5.00 23.43 20.27
N SER A 302 -5.56 23.27 19.07
CA SER A 302 -4.96 23.71 17.81
C SER A 302 -5.11 25.22 17.51
N GLY A 303 -5.87 25.95 18.34
CA GLY A 303 -6.13 27.38 18.16
C GLY A 303 -7.12 27.72 17.04
N LEU A 304 -7.77 26.72 16.43
CA LEU A 304 -8.79 26.91 15.40
C LEU A 304 -10.09 27.50 15.97
N VAL A 305 -10.39 27.17 17.22
CA VAL A 305 -11.52 27.72 17.99
C VAL A 305 -10.98 28.53 19.16
N ARG A 306 -11.50 29.76 19.34
CA ARG A 306 -11.05 30.70 20.39
C ARG A 306 -11.90 30.66 21.66
N ASP A 307 -12.83 29.72 21.76
CA ASP A 307 -13.70 29.56 22.93
C ASP A 307 -12.92 29.03 24.14
N SER A 308 -13.43 29.30 25.34
CA SER A 308 -12.89 28.73 26.57
C SER A 308 -13.36 27.29 26.75
N PHE A 309 -12.41 26.38 26.92
CA PHE A 309 -12.69 25.00 27.33
C PHE A 309 -12.99 24.97 28.84
N ASP A 310 -14.21 24.59 29.21
CA ASP A 310 -14.68 24.67 30.60
C ASP A 310 -14.23 23.47 31.46
N TRP A 311 -14.17 23.64 32.79
CA TRP A 311 -13.76 22.61 33.76
C TRP A 311 -14.69 21.38 33.78
N ILE A 312 -15.90 21.54 33.23
CA ILE A 312 -16.92 20.51 33.18
C ILE A 312 -16.51 19.30 32.32
N TYR A 313 -15.72 19.49 31.27
CA TYR A 313 -15.27 18.40 30.38
C TYR A 313 -14.30 17.40 31.05
N PRO A 314 -13.23 17.83 31.75
CA PRO A 314 -12.38 16.88 32.48
C PRO A 314 -13.14 16.23 33.64
N VAL A 315 -14.03 16.93 34.33
CA VAL A 315 -14.86 16.32 35.39
C VAL A 315 -15.79 15.25 34.80
N ALA A 316 -16.49 15.54 33.71
CA ALA A 316 -17.32 14.57 33.01
C ALA A 316 -16.53 13.33 32.56
N SER A 317 -15.33 13.54 32.01
CA SER A 317 -14.43 12.46 31.58
C SER A 317 -13.99 11.59 32.77
N LEU A 318 -13.70 12.20 33.92
CA LEU A 318 -13.34 11.48 35.15
C LEU A 318 -14.49 10.60 35.65
N PHE A 319 -15.72 11.14 35.68
CA PHE A 319 -16.91 10.37 36.04
C PHE A 319 -17.19 9.23 35.05
N MET A 320 -16.90 9.44 33.76
CA MET A 320 -17.04 8.40 32.74
C MET A 320 -16.00 7.28 32.92
N VAL A 321 -14.74 7.62 33.22
CA VAL A 321 -13.72 6.64 33.62
C VAL A 321 -14.18 5.85 34.85
N GLY A 322 -14.69 6.53 35.88
CA GLY A 322 -15.19 5.89 37.09
C GLY A 322 -16.31 4.88 36.82
N ALA A 323 -17.29 5.25 35.99
CA ALA A 323 -18.38 4.36 35.57
C ALA A 323 -17.81 3.11 34.87
N LEU A 324 -16.93 3.29 33.89
CA LEU A 324 -16.37 2.19 33.12
C LEU A 324 -15.46 1.27 33.94
N VAL A 325 -14.68 1.82 34.88
CA VAL A 325 -13.89 1.05 35.84
C VAL A 325 -14.80 0.22 36.74
N TYR A 326 -15.84 0.82 37.30
CA TYR A 326 -16.83 0.12 38.10
C TYR A 326 -17.42 -1.07 37.33
N ARG A 327 -17.74 -0.87 36.04
CA ARG A 327 -18.27 -1.93 35.18
C ARG A 327 -17.26 -3.03 34.87
N TYR A 328 -16.02 -2.66 34.58
CA TYR A 328 -14.93 -3.63 34.37
C TYR A 328 -14.70 -4.49 35.61
N LEU A 329 -14.74 -3.92 36.82
CA LEU A 329 -14.58 -4.67 38.07
C LEU A 329 -15.68 -5.71 38.27
N GLN A 330 -16.89 -5.50 37.75
CA GLN A 330 -17.99 -6.47 37.86
C GLN A 330 -17.88 -7.66 36.89
N THR A 331 -17.36 -7.46 35.68
CA THR A 331 -17.39 -8.49 34.61
C THR A 331 -16.02 -8.99 34.17
N SER A 332 -14.97 -8.21 34.41
CA SER A 332 -13.62 -8.44 33.90
C SER A 332 -13.55 -8.62 32.37
N ALA A 333 -14.57 -8.17 31.61
CA ALA A 333 -14.60 -8.33 30.17
C ALA A 333 -13.65 -7.35 29.48
N GLN A 334 -12.88 -7.84 28.49
CA GLN A 334 -11.79 -7.10 27.86
C GLN A 334 -12.24 -5.86 27.07
N GLY A 335 -13.46 -5.86 26.53
CA GLY A 335 -14.00 -4.70 25.81
C GLY A 335 -14.09 -3.45 26.69
N TRP A 336 -14.43 -3.61 27.97
CA TRP A 336 -14.48 -2.50 28.92
C TRP A 336 -13.10 -1.88 29.18
N LEU A 337 -12.01 -2.65 29.11
CA LEU A 337 -10.66 -2.08 29.23
C LEU A 337 -10.34 -1.11 28.10
N VAL A 338 -10.79 -1.42 26.87
CA VAL A 338 -10.60 -0.53 25.72
C VAL A 338 -11.44 0.74 25.89
N SER A 339 -12.68 0.62 26.35
CA SER A 339 -13.52 1.79 26.67
C SER A 339 -12.93 2.65 27.79
N ILE A 340 -12.37 2.03 28.84
CA ILE A 340 -11.66 2.75 29.90
C ILE A 340 -10.46 3.49 29.32
N ALA A 341 -9.65 2.84 28.47
CA ALA A 341 -8.50 3.48 27.85
C ALA A 341 -8.91 4.71 27.02
N TRP A 342 -9.98 4.62 26.24
CA TRP A 342 -10.52 5.76 25.49
C TRP A 342 -11.06 6.87 26.41
N ALA A 343 -11.74 6.52 27.51
CA ALA A 343 -12.20 7.51 28.48
C ALA A 343 -11.05 8.19 29.24
N VAL A 344 -9.96 7.46 29.52
CA VAL A 344 -8.72 8.02 30.09
C VAL A 344 -8.05 8.98 29.11
N GLU A 345 -8.06 8.65 27.81
CA GLU A 345 -7.57 9.56 26.76
C GLU A 345 -8.38 10.87 26.72
N MET A 346 -9.71 10.74 26.78
CA MET A 346 -10.59 11.89 26.84
C MET A 346 -10.33 12.74 28.09
N LEU A 347 -10.14 12.11 29.25
CA LEU A 347 -9.77 12.80 30.49
C LEU A 347 -8.45 13.52 30.36
N LEU A 348 -7.45 12.90 29.72
CA LEU A 348 -6.14 13.50 29.50
C LEU A 348 -6.24 14.74 28.61
N ILE A 349 -6.82 14.61 27.42
CA ILE A 349 -6.97 15.73 26.47
C ILE A 349 -7.79 16.85 27.10
N SER A 350 -8.94 16.54 27.69
CA SER A 350 -9.79 17.56 28.31
C SER A 350 -9.10 18.29 29.46
N SER A 351 -8.28 17.58 30.26
CA SER A 351 -7.50 18.21 31.34
C SER A 351 -6.39 19.12 30.80
N LEU A 352 -5.69 18.69 29.76
CA LEU A 352 -4.61 19.48 29.14
C LEU A 352 -5.14 20.70 28.39
N THR A 353 -6.25 20.55 27.65
CA THR A 353 -6.92 21.68 26.99
C THR A 353 -7.46 22.67 28.00
N TYR A 354 -8.06 22.21 29.11
CA TYR A 354 -8.47 23.07 30.22
C TYR A 354 -7.28 23.83 30.82
N GLY A 355 -6.16 23.14 31.01
CA GLY A 355 -4.88 23.72 31.45
C GLY A 355 -4.16 24.58 30.40
N LYS A 356 -4.80 24.86 29.25
CA LYS A 356 -4.27 25.64 28.11
C LYS A 356 -2.91 25.16 27.61
N GLN A 357 -2.66 23.86 27.68
CA GLN A 357 -1.42 23.26 27.19
C GLN A 357 -1.46 23.12 25.65
N PRO A 358 -0.31 23.23 24.97
CA PRO A 358 -0.23 23.03 23.52
C PRO A 358 -0.53 21.59 23.12
N LEU A 359 -0.81 21.36 21.84
CA LEU A 359 -1.17 20.04 21.31
C LEU A 359 -0.02 19.02 21.47
N SER A 360 1.24 19.45 21.42
CA SER A 360 2.41 18.61 21.78
C SER A 360 2.31 18.01 23.17
N SER A 361 1.79 18.74 24.16
CA SER A 361 1.64 18.20 25.52
C SER A 361 0.65 17.05 25.56
N ALA A 362 -0.44 17.14 24.79
CA ALA A 362 -1.38 16.03 24.61
C ALA A 362 -0.69 14.86 23.90
N ALA A 363 0.00 15.10 22.78
CA ALA A 363 0.73 14.07 22.05
C ALA A 363 1.75 13.31 22.94
N ILE A 364 2.57 14.02 23.72
CA ILE A 364 3.54 13.45 24.65
C ILE A 364 2.84 12.60 25.71
N ALA A 365 1.78 13.14 26.32
CA ALA A 365 1.07 12.43 27.39
C ALA A 365 0.33 11.18 26.88
N THR A 366 -0.28 11.25 25.69
CA THR A 366 -0.92 10.10 25.03
C THR A 366 0.12 9.01 24.73
N ILE A 367 1.29 9.36 24.19
CA ILE A 367 2.38 8.40 23.98
C ILE A 367 2.88 7.81 25.31
N ALA A 368 2.99 8.63 26.35
CA ALA A 368 3.37 8.18 27.68
C ALA A 368 2.37 7.14 28.22
N LEU A 369 1.05 7.33 28.01
CA LEU A 369 0.03 6.32 28.30
C LEU A 369 0.24 5.03 27.49
N GLY A 370 0.64 5.14 26.22
CA GLY A 370 1.01 4.00 25.37
C GLY A 370 2.19 3.21 25.94
N ILE A 371 3.29 3.88 26.31
CA ILE A 371 4.47 3.26 26.91
C ILE A 371 4.12 2.61 28.26
N LEU A 372 3.40 3.34 29.13
CA LEU A 372 2.94 2.81 30.42
C LEU A 372 2.06 1.58 30.23
N SER A 373 1.19 1.56 29.23
CA SER A 373 0.34 0.41 28.90
C SER A 373 1.16 -0.81 28.47
N VAL A 374 2.25 -0.62 27.72
CA VAL A 374 3.19 -1.71 27.40
C VAL A 374 3.86 -2.24 28.67
N LEU A 375 4.40 -1.36 29.51
CA LEU A 375 5.13 -1.72 30.73
C LEU A 375 4.24 -2.43 31.76
N VAL A 376 3.03 -1.92 32.00
CA VAL A 376 2.06 -2.54 32.91
C VAL A 376 1.61 -3.89 32.37
N GLY A 377 1.43 -4.01 31.05
CA GLY A 377 1.13 -5.28 30.40
C GLY A 377 2.22 -6.32 30.64
N GLU A 378 3.48 -5.96 30.45
CA GLU A 378 4.63 -6.83 30.72
C GLU A 378 4.73 -7.24 32.19
N TRP A 379 4.60 -6.28 33.10
CA TRP A 379 4.63 -6.54 34.53
C TRP A 379 3.54 -7.53 34.95
N ARG A 380 2.31 -7.32 34.46
CA ARG A 380 1.17 -8.21 34.75
C ARG A 380 1.45 -9.63 34.27
N VAL A 381 1.86 -9.81 33.01
CA VAL A 381 2.13 -11.13 32.44
C VAL A 381 3.26 -11.85 33.18
N ARG A 382 4.33 -11.14 33.53
CA ARG A 382 5.43 -11.72 34.33
C ARG A 382 4.96 -12.15 35.73
N ARG A 383 4.03 -11.41 36.34
CA ARG A 383 3.52 -11.70 37.69
C ARG A 383 2.47 -12.81 37.71
N THR A 384 1.59 -12.88 36.70
CA THR A 384 0.47 -13.84 36.69
C THR A 384 0.74 -15.09 35.86
N GLY A 385 1.74 -15.06 34.97
CA GLY A 385 2.02 -16.15 34.02
C GLY A 385 0.97 -16.33 32.92
N GLN A 386 -0.02 -15.45 32.84
CA GLN A 386 -1.11 -15.52 31.85
C GLN A 386 -0.70 -14.88 30.52
N SER A 387 -1.31 -15.32 29.41
CA SER A 387 -1.12 -14.70 28.10
C SER A 387 -1.67 -13.26 28.05
N TYR A 388 -1.13 -12.43 27.17
CA TYR A 388 -1.63 -11.07 26.93
C TYR A 388 -3.09 -11.12 26.43
N PRO A 389 -4.03 -10.44 27.11
CA PRO A 389 -5.36 -10.22 26.57
C PRO A 389 -5.29 -9.32 25.32
N TRP A 390 -6.24 -9.45 24.39
CA TRP A 390 -6.20 -8.71 23.13
C TRP A 390 -6.24 -7.19 23.34
N SER A 391 -6.94 -6.73 24.39
CA SER A 391 -7.01 -5.31 24.75
C SER A 391 -5.64 -4.72 25.08
N TRP A 392 -4.74 -5.51 25.66
CA TRP A 392 -3.39 -5.06 26.01
C TRP A 392 -2.46 -4.94 24.80
N ASN A 393 -2.83 -5.50 23.65
CA ASN A 393 -2.14 -5.27 22.39
C ASN A 393 -2.70 -4.02 21.69
N LEU A 394 -4.03 -3.83 21.70
CA LEU A 394 -4.68 -2.73 21.01
C LEU A 394 -4.48 -1.37 21.70
N ILE A 395 -4.68 -1.29 23.02
CA ILE A 395 -4.60 -0.03 23.79
C ILE A 395 -3.27 0.70 23.59
N PRO A 396 -2.09 0.08 23.82
CA PRO A 396 -0.82 0.78 23.63
C PRO A 396 -0.61 1.25 22.18
N LEU A 397 -0.95 0.44 21.18
CA LEU A 397 -0.86 0.83 19.76
C LEU A 397 -1.79 2.01 19.45
N GLY A 398 -3.02 1.97 19.96
CA GLY A 398 -4.00 3.05 19.81
C GLY A 398 -3.49 4.36 20.39
N TYR A 399 -2.95 4.33 21.61
CA TYR A 399 -2.31 5.50 22.22
C TYR A 399 -1.11 5.98 21.42
N GLY A 400 -0.16 5.11 21.08
CA GLY A 400 1.02 5.51 20.32
C GLY A 400 0.66 6.15 18.97
N ALA A 401 -0.27 5.53 18.22
CA ALA A 401 -0.71 6.02 16.92
C ALA A 401 -1.45 7.35 17.06
N PHE A 402 -2.36 7.46 18.02
CA PHE A 402 -3.11 8.69 18.25
C PHE A 402 -2.20 9.83 18.70
N GLY A 403 -1.27 9.60 19.64
CA GLY A 403 -0.30 10.61 20.06
C GLY A 403 0.63 11.05 18.94
N TRP A 404 1.05 10.15 18.05
CA TRP A 404 1.79 10.55 16.83
C TRP A 404 0.92 11.40 15.89
N LEU A 405 -0.35 11.04 15.66
CA LEU A 405 -1.28 11.84 14.85
C LEU A 405 -1.49 13.25 15.43
N LEU A 406 -1.58 13.37 16.75
CA LEU A 406 -1.68 14.67 17.44
C LEU A 406 -0.43 15.53 17.24
N SER A 407 0.74 14.92 17.02
CA SER A 407 2.01 15.66 16.81
C SER A 407 2.20 16.21 15.40
N ILE A 408 1.49 15.68 14.40
CA ILE A 408 1.68 16.03 12.97
C ILE A 408 1.56 17.55 12.70
N PRO A 409 0.60 18.29 13.29
CA PRO A 409 0.50 19.74 13.05
C PRO A 409 1.71 20.55 13.56
N GLU A 410 2.52 20.01 14.47
CA GLU A 410 3.62 20.69 15.15
C GLU A 410 5.01 20.21 14.68
N TRP A 411 5.29 20.33 13.38
CA TRP A 411 6.61 19.98 12.82
C TRP A 411 7.73 20.86 13.42
N SER A 412 8.65 20.23 14.15
CA SER A 412 9.61 20.89 15.03
C SER A 412 10.88 20.04 15.21
N ALA A 413 11.89 20.55 15.93
CA ALA A 413 13.13 19.81 16.20
C ALA A 413 12.93 18.50 16.98
N THR A 414 11.77 18.33 17.62
CA THR A 414 11.41 17.15 18.39
C THR A 414 10.39 16.26 17.68
N SER A 415 9.95 16.62 16.47
CA SER A 415 8.85 15.90 15.79
C SER A 415 9.20 14.43 15.49
N GLY A 416 10.48 14.12 15.25
CA GLY A 416 10.91 12.73 15.09
C GLY A 416 10.88 11.89 16.37
N LEU A 417 10.77 12.49 17.58
CA LEU A 417 10.63 11.72 18.83
C LEU A 417 9.28 10.99 18.91
N TYR A 418 8.22 11.54 18.34
CA TYR A 418 6.89 10.94 18.36
C TYR A 418 6.81 9.60 17.59
N PRO A 419 7.23 9.52 16.30
CA PRO A 419 7.29 8.24 15.59
C PRO A 419 8.31 7.27 16.18
N ILE A 420 9.42 7.74 16.80
CA ILE A 420 10.33 6.87 17.56
C ILE A 420 9.63 6.25 18.77
N ALA A 421 8.86 7.03 19.53
CA ALA A 421 8.15 6.52 20.69
C ALA A 421 7.04 5.53 20.29
N LEU A 422 6.30 5.84 19.21
CA LEU A 422 5.36 4.88 18.59
C LEU A 422 6.09 3.61 18.12
N ALA A 423 7.28 3.73 17.54
CA ALA A 423 8.08 2.58 17.13
C ALA A 423 8.44 1.66 18.30
N PHE A 424 8.82 2.21 19.45
CA PHE A 424 9.06 1.42 20.67
C PHE A 424 7.79 0.73 21.18
N ILE A 425 6.65 1.41 21.15
CA ILE A 425 5.35 0.82 21.49
C ILE A 425 5.03 -0.34 20.52
N ALA A 426 5.16 -0.11 19.22
CA ALA A 426 4.90 -1.09 18.17
C ALA A 426 5.80 -2.32 18.28
N MET A 427 7.11 -2.14 18.50
CA MET A 427 8.04 -3.24 18.75
C MET A 427 7.72 -3.98 20.05
N GLY A 428 7.35 -3.26 21.12
CA GLY A 428 6.98 -3.85 22.42
C GLY A 428 5.71 -4.70 22.38
N VAL A 429 4.75 -4.35 21.53
CA VAL A 429 3.53 -5.12 21.28
C VAL A 429 3.78 -6.24 20.25
N GLY A 430 4.39 -5.92 19.13
CA GLY A 430 4.60 -6.83 18.01
C GLY A 430 5.43 -8.07 18.37
N ARG A 431 6.41 -7.92 19.28
CA ARG A 431 7.22 -9.04 19.77
C ARG A 431 6.46 -10.10 20.58
N ARG A 432 5.23 -9.82 21.03
CA ARG A 432 4.49 -10.69 21.96
C ARG A 432 4.02 -11.99 21.31
N GLN A 433 3.76 -11.99 20.00
CA GLN A 433 3.25 -13.14 19.25
C GLN A 433 3.79 -13.11 17.81
N PRO A 434 4.11 -14.28 17.19
CA PRO A 434 4.63 -14.32 15.82
C PRO A 434 3.70 -13.70 14.76
N GLU A 435 2.38 -13.81 14.93
CA GLU A 435 1.37 -13.25 14.02
C GLU A 435 1.47 -11.72 13.90
N TRP A 436 2.03 -11.05 14.92
CA TRP A 436 2.18 -9.61 15.00
C TRP A 436 3.53 -9.11 14.47
N MET A 437 4.31 -9.97 13.80
CA MET A 437 5.55 -9.60 13.11
C MET A 437 5.41 -8.33 12.25
N PRO A 438 4.33 -8.11 11.46
CA PRO A 438 4.18 -6.88 10.69
C PRO A 438 4.22 -5.61 11.55
N VAL A 439 3.71 -5.66 12.80
CA VAL A 439 3.75 -4.51 13.72
C VAL A 439 5.15 -4.23 14.22
N THR A 440 5.96 -5.27 14.48
CA THR A 440 7.39 -5.08 14.79
C THR A 440 8.15 -4.47 13.61
N LEU A 441 7.84 -4.88 12.37
CA LEU A 441 8.45 -4.28 11.17
C LEU A 441 8.05 -2.81 10.98
N LEU A 442 6.77 -2.49 11.19
CA LEU A 442 6.32 -1.09 11.20
C LEU A 442 7.00 -0.30 12.31
N GLY A 443 7.26 -0.90 13.46
CA GLY A 443 8.06 -0.31 14.53
C GLY A 443 9.49 -0.02 14.08
N LEU A 444 10.18 -0.97 13.45
CA LEU A 444 11.53 -0.74 12.91
C LEU A 444 11.55 0.37 11.84
N ALA A 445 10.57 0.37 10.92
CA ALA A 445 10.44 1.43 9.93
C ALA A 445 10.15 2.79 10.56
N GLY A 446 9.29 2.85 11.58
CA GLY A 446 8.98 4.06 12.35
C GLY A 446 10.19 4.59 13.12
N LEU A 447 11.05 3.70 13.62
CA LEU A 447 12.30 4.08 14.28
C LEU A 447 13.25 4.78 13.30
N SER A 448 13.43 4.22 12.10
CA SER A 448 14.19 4.87 11.03
C SER A 448 13.57 6.21 10.66
N PHE A 449 12.27 6.21 10.35
CA PHE A 449 11.56 7.41 9.92
C PHE A 449 11.72 8.55 10.93
N GLY A 450 11.48 8.28 12.21
CA GLY A 450 11.63 9.30 13.25
C GLY A 450 13.07 9.74 13.49
N ALA A 451 14.06 8.86 13.35
CA ALA A 451 15.47 9.24 13.43
C ALA A 451 15.88 10.15 12.26
N PHE A 452 15.43 9.84 11.04
CA PHE A 452 15.66 10.70 9.87
C PHE A 452 14.94 12.04 10.04
N GLU A 453 13.70 12.06 10.53
CA GLU A 453 12.95 13.28 10.79
C GLU A 453 13.63 14.18 11.84
N LEU A 454 14.14 13.59 12.93
CA LEU A 454 14.92 14.29 13.97
C LEU A 454 16.13 15.02 13.40
N LEU A 455 16.80 14.43 12.42
CA LEU A 455 17.97 15.03 11.79
C LEU A 455 17.59 16.02 10.69
N LEU A 456 16.52 15.73 9.94
CA LEU A 456 16.08 16.53 8.80
C LEU A 456 15.61 17.93 9.22
N TYR A 457 14.86 18.06 10.31
CA TYR A 457 14.36 19.38 10.74
C TYR A 457 15.49 20.36 11.06
N PRO A 458 16.49 20.03 11.91
CA PRO A 458 17.63 20.90 12.16
C PRO A 458 18.41 21.24 10.89
N LEU A 459 18.62 20.26 9.99
CA LEU A 459 19.33 20.49 8.72
C LEU A 459 18.62 21.50 7.82
N LEU A 460 17.28 21.43 7.74
CA LEU A 460 16.48 22.39 6.96
C LEU A 460 16.43 23.79 7.58
N LYS A 461 16.76 23.93 8.87
CA LYS A 461 16.80 25.21 9.60
C LYS A 461 18.22 25.76 9.78
N ALA A 462 19.26 24.97 9.49
CA ALA A 462 20.65 25.38 9.63
C ALA A 462 20.97 26.54 8.68
N GLN A 463 21.67 27.57 9.18
CA GLN A 463 22.05 28.75 8.40
C GLN A 463 23.47 28.64 7.80
N GLY A 464 24.20 27.56 8.07
CA GLY A 464 25.57 27.35 7.60
C GLY A 464 25.81 25.90 7.15
N GLY A 465 26.92 25.67 6.46
CA GLY A 465 27.22 24.42 5.76
C GLY A 465 26.81 24.46 4.28
N GLN A 466 27.23 23.47 3.52
CA GLN A 466 26.84 23.29 2.13
C GLN A 466 25.70 22.26 2.02
N ALA A 467 24.94 22.31 0.93
CA ALA A 467 23.80 21.42 0.73
C ALA A 467 24.19 19.93 0.77
N GLY A 468 25.37 19.57 0.24
CA GLY A 468 25.90 18.21 0.27
C GLY A 468 26.17 17.71 1.69
N ASP A 469 26.57 18.59 2.61
CA ASP A 469 26.87 18.22 4.01
C ASP A 469 25.63 17.65 4.71
N GLY A 470 24.43 18.15 4.37
CA GLY A 470 23.17 17.63 4.89
C GLY A 470 22.90 16.19 4.42
N PHE A 471 23.21 15.87 3.16
CA PHE A 471 23.10 14.50 2.64
C PHE A 471 24.15 13.56 3.24
N VAL A 472 25.37 14.05 3.49
CA VAL A 472 26.39 13.30 4.26
C VAL A 472 25.85 12.98 5.65
N ALA A 473 25.33 13.96 6.39
CA ALA A 473 24.78 13.72 7.72
C ALA A 473 23.62 12.70 7.73
N LEU A 474 22.71 12.76 6.74
CA LEU A 474 21.65 11.76 6.57
C LEU A 474 22.25 10.38 6.20
N GLY A 475 23.30 10.35 5.37
CA GLY A 475 24.09 9.17 5.05
C GLY A 475 24.71 8.53 6.29
N THR A 476 25.29 9.33 7.19
CA THR A 476 25.84 8.89 8.47
C THR A 476 24.80 8.13 9.29
N LEU A 477 23.57 8.65 9.34
CA LEU A 477 22.47 8.02 10.06
C LEU A 477 22.09 6.68 9.41
N GLY A 478 21.98 6.63 8.08
CA GLY A 478 21.74 5.39 7.33
C GLY A 478 22.83 4.34 7.54
N LEU A 479 24.11 4.74 7.48
CA LEU A 479 25.25 3.90 7.80
C LEU A 479 25.19 3.39 9.25
N GLY A 480 24.82 4.25 10.19
CA GLY A 480 24.60 3.88 11.58
C GLY A 480 23.56 2.76 11.73
N PHE A 481 22.43 2.85 11.03
CA PHE A 481 21.42 1.79 10.99
C PHE A 481 21.92 0.52 10.30
N ALA A 482 22.69 0.64 9.22
CA ALA A 482 23.27 -0.51 8.52
C ALA A 482 24.24 -1.28 9.43
N ILE A 483 25.12 -0.58 10.15
CA ILE A 483 26.05 -1.19 11.11
C ILE A 483 25.32 -1.76 12.33
N ALA A 484 24.23 -1.11 12.77
CA ALA A 484 23.42 -1.57 13.90
C ALA A 484 22.78 -2.95 13.66
N GLU A 485 22.75 -3.45 12.43
CA GLU A 485 22.39 -4.83 12.11
C GLU A 485 23.16 -5.85 12.95
N TYR A 486 24.48 -5.73 13.09
CA TYR A 486 25.29 -6.75 13.76
C TYR A 486 24.92 -6.99 15.23
N PRO A 487 24.77 -5.95 16.10
CA PRO A 487 24.27 -6.16 17.45
C PRO A 487 22.78 -6.58 17.47
N LEU A 488 21.97 -6.11 16.52
CA LEU A 488 20.56 -6.51 16.40
C LEU A 488 20.42 -7.99 16.02
N GLU A 489 21.25 -8.53 15.15
CA GLU A 489 21.24 -9.95 14.76
C GLU A 489 21.57 -10.86 15.96
N ARG A 490 22.56 -10.48 16.78
CA ARG A 490 23.04 -11.28 17.91
C ARG A 490 22.08 -11.29 19.11
N GLY A 491 21.49 -10.13 19.45
CA GLY A 491 20.64 -9.98 20.63
C GLY A 491 19.22 -9.48 20.34
N GLY A 492 19.10 -8.55 19.38
CA GLY A 492 17.83 -7.95 18.97
C GLY A 492 16.84 -8.95 18.36
N ALA A 493 17.31 -9.94 17.60
CA ALA A 493 16.47 -10.97 16.99
C ALA A 493 15.62 -11.72 18.03
N ARG A 494 16.25 -12.10 19.15
CA ARG A 494 15.54 -12.74 20.28
C ARG A 494 14.63 -11.75 21.01
N LEU A 495 15.09 -10.52 21.22
CA LEU A 495 14.34 -9.49 21.94
C LEU A 495 13.05 -9.07 21.20
N LEU A 496 13.12 -9.00 19.88
CA LEU A 496 12.03 -8.54 18.99
C LEU A 496 11.22 -9.70 18.40
N ASN A 497 11.62 -10.95 18.68
CA ASN A 497 11.03 -12.16 18.11
C ASN A 497 11.03 -12.16 16.56
N LEU A 498 12.15 -11.72 15.97
CA LEU A 498 12.36 -11.65 14.52
C LEU A 498 13.43 -12.65 14.08
N SER A 499 13.31 -13.12 12.83
CA SER A 499 14.40 -13.92 12.25
C SER A 499 15.64 -13.05 11.98
N PRO A 500 16.86 -13.58 12.20
CA PRO A 500 18.11 -12.88 11.87
C PRO A 500 18.15 -12.37 10.42
N ASN A 501 17.57 -13.13 9.48
CA ASN A 501 17.50 -12.76 8.06
C ASN A 501 16.75 -11.45 7.81
N ILE A 502 15.69 -11.18 8.57
CA ILE A 502 14.88 -9.96 8.42
C ILE A 502 15.67 -8.73 8.88
N LEU A 503 16.38 -8.84 10.00
CA LEU A 503 17.22 -7.76 10.51
C LEU A 503 18.40 -7.47 9.58
N ARG A 504 18.94 -8.51 8.93
CA ARG A 504 19.92 -8.33 7.85
C ARG A 504 19.36 -7.57 6.66
N ILE A 505 18.18 -7.93 6.18
CA ILE A 505 17.52 -7.18 5.09
C ILE A 505 17.30 -5.71 5.50
N TYR A 506 16.88 -5.47 6.73
CA TYR A 506 16.72 -4.12 7.25
C TYR A 506 18.04 -3.33 7.23
N GLY A 507 19.16 -3.93 7.65
CA GLY A 507 20.49 -3.31 7.54
C GLY A 507 20.90 -3.03 6.10
N GLN A 508 20.66 -3.97 5.19
CA GLN A 508 20.98 -3.84 3.76
C GLN A 508 20.17 -2.74 3.06
N ILE A 509 18.90 -2.53 3.45
CA ILE A 509 18.08 -1.41 2.95
C ILE A 509 18.69 -0.08 3.40
N HIS A 510 19.14 0.02 4.65
CA HIS A 510 19.78 1.24 5.16
C HIS A 510 21.16 1.49 4.56
N TRP A 511 21.91 0.43 4.27
CA TRP A 511 23.14 0.53 3.47
C TRP A 511 22.83 1.15 2.10
N GLY A 512 21.85 0.61 1.37
CA GLY A 512 21.48 1.15 0.05
C GLY A 512 20.96 2.59 0.10
N LEU A 513 20.21 2.94 1.15
CA LEU A 513 19.78 4.31 1.40
C LEU A 513 20.98 5.24 1.66
N ALA A 514 21.92 4.84 2.51
CA ALA A 514 23.13 5.61 2.81
C ALA A 514 23.98 5.83 1.55
N SER A 515 24.25 4.77 0.79
CA SER A 515 24.98 4.85 -0.48
C SER A 515 24.29 5.79 -1.48
N GLY A 516 22.96 5.72 -1.58
CA GLY A 516 22.17 6.61 -2.42
C GLY A 516 22.24 8.08 -1.99
N LEU A 517 22.14 8.36 -0.69
CA LEU A 517 22.27 9.70 -0.13
C LEU A 517 23.67 10.28 -0.38
N LEU A 518 24.73 9.49 -0.21
CA LEU A 518 26.10 9.92 -0.49
C LEU A 518 26.35 10.14 -1.98
N ALA A 519 25.75 9.34 -2.87
CA ALA A 519 25.81 9.60 -4.30
C ALA A 519 25.16 10.95 -4.68
N ILE A 520 24.06 11.31 -4.03
CA ILE A 520 23.42 12.63 -4.20
C ILE A 520 24.32 13.74 -3.62
N ALA A 521 24.95 13.50 -2.46
CA ALA A 521 25.84 14.46 -1.82
C ALA A 521 26.99 14.91 -2.75
N LEU A 522 27.56 13.98 -3.53
CA LEU A 522 28.65 14.26 -4.48
C LEU A 522 28.23 15.18 -5.64
N SER A 523 26.93 15.26 -5.94
CA SER A 523 26.39 16.16 -6.97
C SER A 523 26.13 17.58 -6.46
N LEU A 524 26.39 17.83 -5.17
CA LEU A 524 26.14 19.10 -4.49
C LEU A 524 27.45 19.63 -3.90
N PRO A 525 27.56 20.95 -3.65
CA PRO A 525 28.71 21.49 -2.94
C PRO A 525 28.86 20.83 -1.57
N LEU A 526 30.09 20.45 -1.23
CA LEU A 526 30.48 19.92 0.07
C LEU A 526 31.43 20.90 0.75
N SER A 527 31.37 20.99 2.07
CA SER A 527 32.42 21.64 2.85
C SER A 527 33.66 20.73 2.91
N VAL A 528 34.84 21.30 3.23
CA VAL A 528 36.06 20.50 3.45
C VAL A 528 35.82 19.38 4.47
N THR A 529 35.09 19.68 5.54
CA THR A 529 34.71 18.67 6.55
C THR A 529 33.73 17.64 6.00
N GLY A 530 32.78 18.07 5.16
CA GLY A 530 31.82 17.19 4.49
C GLY A 530 32.48 16.22 3.52
N GLU A 531 33.50 16.66 2.76
CA GLU A 531 34.27 15.81 1.84
C GLU A 531 35.02 14.69 2.58
N TRP A 532 35.69 15.02 3.69
CA TRP A 532 36.37 14.02 4.52
C TRP A 532 35.40 13.02 5.15
N LEU A 533 34.25 13.49 5.65
CA LEU A 533 33.22 12.62 6.21
C LEU A 533 32.60 11.73 5.14
N TRP A 534 32.29 12.26 3.97
CA TRP A 534 31.81 11.51 2.82
C TRP A 534 32.77 10.37 2.46
N GLY A 535 34.07 10.68 2.35
CA GLY A 535 35.10 9.68 2.04
C GLY A 535 35.19 8.59 3.10
N LEU A 536 35.16 8.96 4.38
CA LEU A 536 35.15 8.00 5.49
C LEU A 536 33.91 7.10 5.46
N GLU A 537 32.73 7.66 5.23
CA GLU A 537 31.48 6.91 5.18
C GLU A 537 31.44 5.94 4.01
N MET A 538 31.90 6.35 2.82
CA MET A 538 32.02 5.46 1.66
C MET A 538 33.01 4.32 1.92
N LEU A 539 34.11 4.57 2.67
CA LEU A 539 35.02 3.49 3.09
C LEU A 539 34.33 2.50 4.05
N LEU A 540 33.52 2.99 4.98
CA LEU A 540 32.79 2.17 5.93
C LEU A 540 31.67 1.35 5.27
N LEU A 541 30.90 1.97 4.36
CA LEU A 541 29.89 1.28 3.54
C LEU A 541 30.54 0.22 2.65
N GLY A 542 31.67 0.55 2.02
CA GLY A 542 32.42 -0.39 1.19
C GLY A 542 32.94 -1.57 2.01
N GLY A 543 33.44 -1.30 3.21
CA GLY A 543 33.82 -2.31 4.19
C GLY A 543 32.65 -3.21 4.62
N TYR A 544 31.49 -2.62 4.91
CA TYR A 544 30.26 -3.36 5.23
C TYR A 544 29.86 -4.29 4.08
N ALA A 545 29.85 -3.79 2.84
CA ALA A 545 29.53 -4.58 1.66
C ALA A 545 30.54 -5.71 1.43
N LEU A 546 31.84 -5.48 1.62
CA LEU A 546 32.85 -6.54 1.56
C LEU A 546 32.60 -7.62 2.63
N LEU A 547 32.21 -7.25 3.85
CA LEU A 547 31.87 -8.23 4.89
C LEU A 547 30.67 -9.10 4.48
N GLN A 548 29.61 -8.51 3.94
CA GLN A 548 28.46 -9.23 3.37
C GLN A 548 28.88 -10.11 2.16
N GLY A 549 29.88 -9.67 1.41
CA GLY A 549 30.50 -10.35 0.28
C GLY A 549 31.07 -11.74 0.57
N ARG A 550 31.30 -12.10 1.83
CA ARG A 550 31.71 -13.46 2.23
C ARG A 550 30.63 -14.50 1.99
N GLN A 551 29.36 -14.09 2.06
CA GLN A 551 28.22 -14.98 1.83
C GLN A 551 27.68 -14.86 0.40
N GLN A 552 27.73 -13.66 -0.19
CA GLN A 552 27.13 -13.36 -1.48
C GLN A 552 28.09 -12.53 -2.37
N PRO A 553 28.62 -13.10 -3.47
CA PRO A 553 29.64 -12.43 -4.29
C PRO A 553 29.26 -11.07 -4.88
N LEU A 554 27.96 -10.80 -5.08
CA LEU A 554 27.47 -9.52 -5.61
C LEU A 554 27.90 -8.32 -4.75
N TRP A 555 27.90 -8.49 -3.43
CA TRP A 555 28.29 -7.43 -2.49
C TRP A 555 29.76 -7.05 -2.60
N ILE A 556 30.62 -7.92 -3.13
CA ILE A 556 32.02 -7.59 -3.38
C ILE A 556 32.13 -6.52 -4.47
N TYR A 557 31.31 -6.60 -5.52
CA TYR A 557 31.29 -5.58 -6.58
C TYR A 557 30.81 -4.23 -6.06
N LEU A 558 29.73 -4.24 -5.28
CA LEU A 558 29.16 -3.03 -4.67
C LEU A 558 30.17 -2.37 -3.73
N GLY A 559 30.78 -3.15 -2.83
CA GLY A 559 31.76 -2.64 -1.88
C GLY A 559 33.02 -2.11 -2.56
N LEU A 560 33.55 -2.81 -3.57
CA LEU A 560 34.68 -2.29 -4.35
C LEU A 560 34.31 -1.00 -5.08
N GLY A 561 33.10 -0.88 -5.63
CA GLY A 561 32.61 0.35 -6.24
C GLY A 561 32.66 1.54 -5.28
N GLU A 562 32.15 1.37 -4.05
CA GLU A 562 32.20 2.41 -3.02
C GLU A 562 33.63 2.74 -2.59
N LEU A 563 34.49 1.74 -2.42
CA LEU A 563 35.90 1.94 -2.06
C LEU A 563 36.68 2.68 -3.16
N PHE A 564 36.43 2.37 -4.43
CA PHE A 564 37.05 3.07 -5.55
C PHE A 564 36.53 4.51 -5.68
N ALA A 565 35.25 4.75 -5.44
CA ALA A 565 34.69 6.09 -5.39
C ALA A 565 35.31 6.91 -4.24
N ALA A 566 35.39 6.33 -3.04
CA ALA A 566 36.05 6.95 -1.89
C ALA A 566 37.52 7.28 -2.17
N LEU A 567 38.28 6.32 -2.70
CA LEU A 567 39.69 6.52 -3.05
C LEU A 567 39.85 7.60 -4.12
N GLY A 568 39.01 7.57 -5.16
CA GLY A 568 39.04 8.56 -6.23
C GLY A 568 38.83 9.98 -5.71
N GLU A 569 37.81 10.18 -4.87
CA GLU A 569 37.50 11.49 -4.29
C GLU A 569 38.59 11.95 -3.32
N ILE A 570 39.06 11.09 -2.42
CA ILE A 570 40.15 11.42 -1.48
C ILE A 570 41.40 11.85 -2.24
N LEU A 571 41.75 11.15 -3.33
CA LEU A 571 42.89 11.55 -4.17
C LEU A 571 42.63 12.89 -4.88
N TYR A 572 41.42 13.10 -5.39
CA TYR A 572 41.04 14.33 -6.11
C TYR A 572 41.09 15.57 -5.22
N VAL A 573 40.64 15.45 -3.97
CA VAL A 573 40.67 16.54 -2.97
C VAL A 573 42.10 16.87 -2.53
N ASN A 574 42.96 15.85 -2.37
CA ASN A 574 44.31 16.04 -1.81
C ASN A 574 45.40 16.30 -2.85
N ILE A 575 45.19 15.91 -4.10
CA ILE A 575 46.18 16.02 -5.18
C ILE A 575 45.58 16.89 -6.29
N PRO A 576 46.25 18.00 -6.68
CA PRO A 576 45.78 18.84 -7.78
C PRO A 576 45.45 18.00 -9.02
N SER A 577 44.30 18.26 -9.65
CA SER A 577 43.82 17.50 -10.81
C SER A 577 44.83 17.43 -11.95
N ALA A 578 45.61 18.50 -12.15
CA ALA A 578 46.70 18.57 -13.11
C ALA A 578 47.84 17.57 -12.84
N GLN A 579 48.00 17.09 -11.60
CA GLN A 579 48.97 16.07 -11.21
C GLN A 579 48.33 14.69 -11.11
N LEU A 580 47.09 14.59 -10.62
CA LEU A 580 46.41 13.31 -10.43
C LEU A 580 45.97 12.67 -11.74
N LEU A 581 45.24 13.42 -12.59
CA LEU A 581 44.62 12.89 -13.80
C LEU A 581 45.63 12.27 -14.79
N PRO A 582 46.84 12.85 -14.99
CA PRO A 582 47.88 12.24 -15.82
C PRO A 582 48.33 10.85 -15.36
N TRP A 583 48.22 10.56 -14.07
CA TRP A 583 48.70 9.32 -13.43
C TRP A 583 47.56 8.38 -12.99
N ALA A 584 46.30 8.79 -13.12
CA ALA A 584 45.15 8.08 -12.56
C ALA A 584 45.06 6.60 -12.98
N ALA A 585 45.26 6.27 -14.26
CA ALA A 585 45.19 4.88 -14.72
C ALA A 585 46.38 4.01 -14.27
N ALA A 586 47.55 4.61 -14.03
CA ALA A 586 48.71 3.91 -13.49
C ALA A 586 48.49 3.60 -12.00
N ILE A 587 47.94 4.56 -11.25
CA ILE A 587 47.52 4.35 -9.86
C ILE A 587 46.46 3.24 -9.81
N ALA A 588 45.45 3.29 -10.67
CA ALA A 588 44.43 2.26 -10.78
C ALA A 588 45.01 0.88 -11.13
N SER A 589 46.01 0.82 -12.02
CA SER A 589 46.74 -0.42 -12.35
C SER A 589 47.50 -0.98 -11.14
N GLY A 590 48.11 -0.11 -10.33
CA GLY A 590 48.77 -0.49 -9.07
C GLY A 590 47.78 -1.09 -8.07
N VAL A 591 46.63 -0.44 -7.87
CA VAL A 591 45.55 -0.96 -7.00
C VAL A 591 45.02 -2.30 -7.54
N ALA A 592 44.80 -2.42 -8.85
CA ALA A 592 44.37 -3.66 -9.50
C ALA A 592 45.38 -4.80 -9.31
N LEU A 593 46.68 -4.52 -9.35
CA LEU A 593 47.71 -5.51 -9.06
C LEU A 593 47.64 -6.01 -7.61
N GLY A 594 47.36 -5.11 -6.66
CA GLY A 594 47.04 -5.48 -5.28
C GLY A 594 45.81 -6.39 -5.20
N LEU A 595 44.71 -6.01 -5.86
CA LEU A 595 43.49 -6.82 -5.93
C LEU A 595 43.72 -8.19 -6.58
N TYR A 596 44.66 -8.32 -7.51
CA TYR A 596 45.00 -9.61 -8.10
C TYR A 596 45.83 -10.50 -7.17
N SER A 597 46.79 -9.90 -6.45
CA SER A 597 47.84 -10.60 -5.72
C SER A 597 47.41 -11.11 -4.34
N LEU A 598 46.40 -10.49 -3.73
CA LEU A 598 45.96 -10.84 -2.38
C LEU A 598 45.25 -12.20 -2.34
N PRO A 599 45.43 -12.98 -1.25
CA PRO A 599 44.91 -14.34 -1.15
C PRO A 599 43.44 -14.36 -0.69
N TRP A 600 42.54 -13.71 -1.43
CA TRP A 600 41.12 -13.50 -1.07
C TRP A 600 40.38 -14.76 -0.63
N GLN A 601 40.64 -15.90 -1.29
CA GLN A 601 40.06 -17.20 -0.93
C GLN A 601 40.45 -17.65 0.48
N ARG A 602 41.71 -17.41 0.90
CA ARG A 602 42.17 -17.75 2.26
C ARG A 602 41.53 -16.85 3.32
N TRP A 603 41.12 -15.64 2.93
CA TRP A 603 40.44 -14.69 3.80
C TRP A 603 38.91 -14.85 3.81
N GLY A 604 38.38 -15.85 3.10
CA GLY A 604 36.96 -16.21 3.09
C GLY A 604 36.13 -15.52 2.01
N TRP A 605 36.75 -14.87 1.02
CA TRP A 605 36.04 -14.25 -0.11
C TRP A 605 36.21 -15.02 -1.43
N ALA A 606 35.22 -14.92 -2.30
CA ALA A 606 35.34 -15.41 -3.67
C ALA A 606 36.37 -14.59 -4.46
N LYS A 607 37.30 -15.24 -5.17
CA LYS A 607 38.36 -14.57 -5.95
C LYS A 607 37.85 -13.88 -7.21
N SER A 608 36.80 -14.44 -7.83
CA SER A 608 36.33 -14.00 -9.16
C SER A 608 35.92 -12.52 -9.21
N PRO A 609 35.14 -11.96 -8.26
CA PRO A 609 34.80 -10.54 -8.28
C PRO A 609 36.00 -9.60 -8.25
N PHE A 610 36.98 -9.85 -7.38
CA PHE A 610 38.21 -9.04 -7.32
C PHE A 610 39.00 -9.10 -8.63
N LEU A 611 39.06 -10.27 -9.27
CA LEU A 611 39.73 -10.42 -10.57
C LEU A 611 39.02 -9.62 -11.67
N HIS A 612 37.69 -9.71 -11.74
CA HIS A 612 36.91 -8.96 -12.72
C HIS A 612 37.06 -7.45 -12.54
N VAL A 613 37.04 -6.95 -11.30
CA VAL A 613 37.24 -5.54 -10.99
C VAL A 613 38.68 -5.10 -11.28
N ALA A 614 39.68 -5.91 -10.91
CA ALA A 614 41.08 -5.64 -11.24
C ALA A 614 41.34 -5.53 -12.74
N LEU A 615 40.61 -6.27 -13.57
CA LEU A 615 40.69 -6.19 -15.02
C LEU A 615 39.90 -5.02 -15.62
N ALA A 616 38.84 -4.55 -14.96
CA ALA A 616 37.98 -3.49 -15.50
C ALA A 616 38.45 -2.09 -15.11
N VAL A 617 38.81 -1.88 -13.84
CA VAL A 617 39.04 -0.54 -13.27
C VAL A 617 40.17 0.22 -13.97
N PRO A 618 41.36 -0.34 -14.22
CA PRO A 618 42.42 0.42 -14.89
C PRO A 618 42.04 0.90 -16.29
N LEU A 619 41.25 0.10 -17.03
CA LEU A 619 40.76 0.46 -18.36
C LEU A 619 39.67 1.54 -18.26
N LEU A 620 38.71 1.38 -17.36
CA LEU A 620 37.67 2.37 -17.13
C LEU A 620 38.27 3.72 -16.75
N VAL A 621 39.23 3.75 -15.82
CA VAL A 621 39.93 4.97 -15.44
C VAL A 621 40.69 5.56 -16.62
N ALA A 622 41.40 4.75 -17.42
CA ALA A 622 42.10 5.23 -18.61
C ALA A 622 41.16 5.86 -19.66
N ILE A 623 39.95 5.32 -19.81
CA ILE A 623 38.92 5.87 -20.71
C ILE A 623 38.37 7.18 -20.14
N LEU A 624 38.00 7.20 -18.86
CA LEU A 624 37.42 8.38 -18.20
C LEU A 624 38.42 9.55 -18.12
N THR A 625 39.71 9.27 -17.95
CA THR A 625 40.77 10.29 -17.90
C THR A 625 41.54 10.45 -19.21
N ALA A 626 41.04 9.88 -20.31
CA ALA A 626 41.66 9.93 -21.64
C ALA A 626 42.17 11.31 -22.09
N PRO A 627 41.48 12.45 -21.85
CA PRO A 627 42.00 13.75 -22.28
C PRO A 627 43.22 14.24 -21.47
N ALA A 628 43.41 13.76 -20.25
CA ALA A 628 44.44 14.25 -19.33
C ALA A 628 45.57 13.23 -19.02
N ILE A 629 45.36 11.95 -19.34
CA ILE A 629 46.33 10.87 -19.13
C ILE A 629 47.65 11.15 -19.87
N ASN A 630 48.81 10.88 -19.28
CA ASN A 630 50.10 11.03 -19.98
C ASN A 630 50.53 9.74 -20.70
N THR A 631 51.52 9.85 -21.59
CA THR A 631 52.05 8.73 -22.38
C THR A 631 52.66 7.62 -21.50
N SER A 632 53.37 7.99 -20.44
CA SER A 632 53.95 7.03 -19.48
C SER A 632 52.89 6.17 -18.81
N THR A 633 51.76 6.75 -18.41
CA THR A 633 50.64 6.07 -17.76
C THR A 633 49.95 5.11 -18.71
N LEU A 634 49.79 5.46 -19.98
CA LEU A 634 49.27 4.55 -21.00
C LEU A 634 50.17 3.32 -21.20
N LEU A 635 51.50 3.53 -21.21
CA LEU A 635 52.47 2.43 -21.29
C LEU A 635 52.47 1.56 -20.04
N LEU A 636 52.41 2.15 -18.84
CA LEU A 636 52.34 1.42 -17.58
C LEU A 636 51.04 0.59 -17.49
N THR A 637 49.91 1.19 -17.85
CA THR A 637 48.61 0.50 -17.88
C THR A 637 48.59 -0.58 -18.96
N GLY A 638 49.17 -0.32 -20.13
CA GLY A 638 49.31 -1.31 -21.19
C GLY A 638 50.22 -2.48 -20.80
N GLY A 639 51.31 -2.18 -20.10
CA GLY A 639 52.22 -3.15 -19.49
C GLY A 639 51.52 -4.01 -18.43
N PHE A 640 50.66 -3.42 -17.59
CA PHE A 640 49.82 -4.16 -16.66
C PHE A 640 48.92 -5.18 -17.38
N TYR A 641 48.23 -4.80 -18.47
CA TYR A 641 47.41 -5.76 -19.24
C TYR A 641 48.25 -6.83 -19.95
N GLY A 642 49.45 -6.48 -20.43
CA GLY A 642 50.41 -7.45 -20.98
C GLY A 642 50.86 -8.47 -19.93
N TRP A 643 51.22 -8.00 -18.73
CA TRP A 643 51.58 -8.85 -17.60
C TRP A 643 50.40 -9.73 -17.15
N MET A 644 49.20 -9.15 -17.03
CA MET A 644 47.99 -9.89 -16.70
C MET A 644 47.69 -10.99 -17.73
N ALA A 645 47.82 -10.71 -19.02
CA ALA A 645 47.64 -11.71 -20.08
C ALA A 645 48.63 -12.88 -19.95
N PHE A 646 49.88 -12.59 -19.56
CA PHE A 646 50.91 -13.60 -19.33
C PHE A 646 50.61 -14.46 -18.10
N VAL A 647 50.33 -13.85 -16.94
CA VAL A 647 50.12 -14.60 -15.68
C VAL A 647 48.78 -15.36 -15.69
N SER A 648 47.73 -14.80 -16.29
CA SER A 648 46.41 -15.46 -16.37
C SER A 648 46.25 -16.44 -17.53
N GLN A 649 47.26 -16.57 -18.41
CA GLN A 649 47.20 -17.36 -19.66
C GLN A 649 46.02 -16.98 -20.58
N ALA A 650 45.46 -15.78 -20.40
CA ALA A 650 44.35 -15.24 -21.19
C ALA A 650 44.89 -14.24 -22.22
N THR A 651 45.31 -14.77 -23.38
CA THR A 651 45.95 -13.98 -24.44
C THR A 651 45.09 -12.81 -24.94
N ARG A 652 43.76 -12.91 -24.90
CA ARG A 652 42.87 -11.83 -25.35
C ARG A 652 42.97 -10.55 -24.51
N ILE A 653 43.44 -10.65 -23.26
CA ILE A 653 43.66 -9.47 -22.40
C ILE A 653 44.79 -8.60 -22.96
N SER A 654 45.78 -9.18 -23.65
CA SER A 654 46.89 -8.39 -24.22
C SER A 654 46.43 -7.44 -25.32
N TYR A 655 45.23 -7.62 -25.90
CA TYR A 655 44.68 -6.71 -26.90
C TYR A 655 44.39 -5.33 -26.32
N VAL A 656 43.96 -5.28 -25.06
CA VAL A 656 43.77 -4.00 -24.34
C VAL A 656 45.13 -3.33 -24.14
N GLY A 657 46.14 -4.09 -23.72
CA GLY A 657 47.50 -3.58 -23.54
C GLY A 657 48.10 -3.03 -24.84
N LEU A 658 47.90 -3.76 -25.94
CA LEU A 658 48.32 -3.37 -27.29
C LEU A 658 47.62 -2.10 -27.77
N ALA A 659 46.31 -1.98 -27.54
CA ALA A 659 45.56 -0.77 -27.89
C ALA A 659 46.08 0.45 -27.13
N LEU A 660 46.32 0.33 -25.83
CA LEU A 660 46.88 1.42 -25.02
C LEU A 660 48.31 1.78 -25.45
N ALA A 661 49.13 0.77 -25.80
CA ALA A 661 50.48 0.97 -26.32
C ALA A 661 50.46 1.70 -27.67
N ASN A 662 49.51 1.40 -28.56
CA ASN A 662 49.34 2.13 -29.82
C ASN A 662 48.96 3.58 -29.59
N VAL A 663 48.03 3.85 -28.67
CA VAL A 663 47.64 5.23 -28.32
C VAL A 663 48.84 5.99 -27.74
N ALA A 664 49.63 5.36 -26.88
CA ALA A 664 50.88 5.94 -26.37
C ALA A 664 51.89 6.23 -27.50
N ALA A 665 52.09 5.29 -28.42
CA ALA A 665 52.99 5.46 -29.56
C ALA A 665 52.54 6.59 -30.48
N LEU A 666 51.25 6.69 -30.78
CA LEU A 666 50.68 7.79 -31.57
C LEU A 666 50.92 9.15 -30.90
N ARG A 667 50.70 9.25 -29.58
CA ARG A 667 50.97 10.48 -28.83
C ARG A 667 52.44 10.85 -28.86
N LEU A 668 53.33 9.90 -28.57
CA LEU A 668 54.77 10.12 -28.59
C LEU A 668 55.26 10.56 -29.98
N LEU A 669 54.79 9.92 -31.05
CA LEU A 669 55.15 10.31 -32.42
C LEU A 669 54.62 11.71 -32.77
N SER A 670 53.44 12.07 -32.29
CA SER A 670 52.90 13.43 -32.47
C SER A 670 53.68 14.48 -31.69
N GLU A 671 54.09 14.19 -30.46
CA GLU A 671 54.91 15.07 -29.61
C GLU A 671 56.33 15.28 -30.20
N LEU A 672 56.89 14.24 -30.82
CA LEU A 672 58.19 14.30 -31.50
C LEU A 672 58.11 14.87 -32.93
N TYR A 673 56.92 15.28 -33.40
CA TYR A 673 56.66 15.72 -34.77
C TYR A 673 57.06 14.69 -35.85
N LEU A 674 57.05 13.40 -35.50
CA LEU A 674 57.38 12.28 -36.39
C LEU A 674 56.14 11.60 -36.97
N MET A 675 54.94 12.11 -36.66
CA MET A 675 53.68 11.48 -37.05
C MET A 675 53.50 11.49 -38.58
N SER A 676 53.46 10.30 -39.18
CA SER A 676 53.20 10.09 -40.60
C SER A 676 52.15 8.99 -40.80
N GLN A 677 51.59 8.90 -42.01
CA GLN A 677 50.65 7.84 -42.37
C GLN A 677 51.30 6.45 -42.30
N VAL A 678 52.60 6.33 -42.59
CA VAL A 678 53.36 5.08 -42.42
C VAL A 678 53.39 4.64 -40.97
N TRP A 679 53.62 5.56 -40.02
CA TRP A 679 53.61 5.19 -38.60
C TRP A 679 52.22 4.76 -38.13
N GLY A 680 51.17 5.47 -38.54
CA GLY A 680 49.78 5.09 -38.23
C GLY A 680 49.41 3.70 -38.78
N ALA A 681 49.73 3.45 -40.06
CA ALA A 681 49.51 2.16 -40.70
C ALA A 681 50.38 1.05 -40.11
N SER A 682 51.61 1.35 -39.69
CA SER A 682 52.51 0.42 -39.01
C SER A 682 51.96 -0.02 -37.66
N LEU A 683 51.45 0.90 -36.85
CA LEU A 683 50.86 0.55 -35.55
C LEU A 683 49.63 -0.36 -35.70
N VAL A 684 48.73 -0.05 -36.63
CA VAL A 684 47.56 -0.88 -36.92
C VAL A 684 47.97 -2.23 -37.53
N GLY A 685 48.83 -2.22 -38.55
CA GLY A 685 49.29 -3.42 -39.23
C GLY A 685 50.06 -4.36 -38.31
N LEU A 686 51.01 -3.87 -37.52
CA LEU A 686 51.75 -4.68 -36.55
C LEU A 686 50.82 -5.26 -35.48
N SER A 687 49.78 -4.52 -35.08
CA SER A 687 48.78 -5.01 -34.13
C SER A 687 47.94 -6.15 -34.68
N LEU A 688 47.51 -6.05 -35.94
CA LEU A 688 46.79 -7.13 -36.63
C LEU A 688 47.67 -8.36 -36.84
N LEU A 689 48.96 -8.17 -37.13
CA LEU A 689 49.93 -9.25 -37.20
C LEU A 689 50.12 -9.95 -35.85
N PHE A 690 50.20 -9.18 -34.77
CA PHE A 690 50.26 -9.70 -33.40
C PHE A 690 49.03 -10.57 -33.08
N VAL A 691 47.82 -10.06 -33.36
CA VAL A 691 46.56 -10.81 -33.18
C VAL A 691 46.56 -12.09 -34.04
N ALA A 692 46.96 -11.99 -35.31
CA ALA A 692 47.04 -13.13 -36.22
C ALA A 692 48.03 -14.22 -35.79
N GLN A 693 48.98 -13.89 -34.92
CA GLN A 693 49.99 -14.82 -34.41
C GLN A 693 49.61 -15.44 -33.06
N ILE A 694 48.94 -14.67 -32.20
CA ILE A 694 48.74 -15.03 -30.79
C ILE A 694 47.31 -15.46 -30.47
N ASP A 695 46.29 -15.06 -31.25
CA ASP A 695 44.91 -15.44 -30.95
C ASP A 695 44.68 -16.96 -31.03
N PRO A 696 44.18 -17.61 -29.95
CA PRO A 696 43.92 -19.05 -29.94
C PRO A 696 42.91 -19.51 -31.00
N ALA A 697 41.88 -18.70 -31.31
CA ALA A 697 40.86 -19.05 -32.29
C ALA A 697 41.46 -19.11 -33.71
N LEU A 698 42.37 -18.17 -34.01
CA LEU A 698 43.06 -18.11 -35.29
C LEU A 698 44.15 -19.17 -35.44
N ARG A 699 44.53 -19.90 -34.39
CA ARG A 699 45.52 -21.00 -34.49
C ARG A 699 44.94 -22.29 -35.06
N SER A 700 43.62 -22.46 -35.02
CA SER A 700 42.97 -23.66 -35.55
C SER A 700 43.15 -23.80 -37.07
N PRO A 701 43.24 -25.03 -37.60
CA PRO A 701 43.34 -25.27 -39.05
C PRO A 701 42.16 -24.72 -39.84
N SER A 702 40.95 -24.76 -39.24
CA SER A 702 39.71 -24.28 -39.85
C SER A 702 39.69 -22.76 -40.12
N HIS A 703 40.55 -21.99 -39.45
CA HIS A 703 40.63 -20.53 -39.60
C HIS A 703 41.92 -20.10 -40.32
N ARG A 704 42.60 -21.02 -41.04
CA ARG A 704 43.85 -20.74 -41.77
C ARG A 704 43.68 -19.62 -42.81
N GLU A 705 42.55 -19.60 -43.50
CA GLU A 705 42.24 -18.58 -44.52
C GLU A 705 42.10 -17.19 -43.87
N ILE A 706 41.31 -17.08 -42.81
CA ILE A 706 41.12 -15.82 -42.06
C ILE A 706 42.45 -15.30 -41.50
N ARG A 707 43.29 -16.18 -40.94
CA ARG A 707 44.63 -15.82 -40.46
C ARG A 707 45.53 -15.33 -41.59
N HIS A 708 45.46 -15.96 -42.77
CA HIS A 708 46.23 -15.55 -43.94
C HIS A 708 45.77 -14.19 -44.47
N LEU A 709 44.46 -14.00 -44.65
CA LEU A 709 43.86 -12.73 -45.07
C LEU A 709 44.21 -11.58 -44.11
N LEU A 710 44.13 -11.83 -42.79
CA LEU A 710 44.48 -10.84 -41.78
C LEU A 710 45.96 -10.42 -41.89
N ARG A 711 46.88 -11.36 -42.14
CA ARG A 711 48.30 -11.06 -42.37
C ARG A 711 48.53 -10.31 -43.68
N CYS A 712 47.86 -10.71 -44.77
CA CYS A 712 47.93 -10.01 -46.06
C CYS A 712 47.43 -8.57 -45.93
N PHE A 713 46.29 -8.37 -45.26
CA PHE A 713 45.73 -7.04 -45.02
C PHE A 713 46.66 -6.19 -44.15
N ALA A 714 47.18 -6.76 -43.06
CA ALA A 714 48.06 -6.06 -42.14
C ALA A 714 49.37 -5.61 -42.80
N VAL A 715 50.06 -6.50 -43.52
CA VAL A 715 51.30 -6.16 -44.24
C VAL A 715 51.00 -5.29 -45.45
N GLY A 716 49.87 -5.50 -46.10
CA GLY A 716 49.41 -4.69 -47.23
C GLY A 716 49.19 -3.24 -46.82
N LEU A 717 48.53 -3.00 -45.68
CA LEU A 717 48.32 -1.67 -45.12
C LEU A 717 49.65 -0.93 -44.89
N ILE A 718 50.62 -1.59 -44.28
CA ILE A 718 51.96 -1.03 -44.05
C ILE A 718 52.64 -0.75 -45.40
N SER A 719 52.62 -1.72 -46.31
CA SER A 719 53.36 -1.63 -47.56
C SER A 719 52.80 -0.57 -48.51
N VAL A 720 51.47 -0.46 -48.61
CA VAL A 720 50.81 0.57 -49.44
C VAL A 720 51.09 1.98 -48.93
N THR A 721 51.02 2.20 -47.61
CA THR A 721 51.36 3.51 -47.05
C THR A 721 52.82 3.86 -47.22
N ILE A 722 53.74 2.89 -47.11
CA ILE A 722 55.16 3.10 -47.44
C ILE A 722 55.34 3.46 -48.91
N LEU A 723 54.66 2.79 -49.85
CA LEU A 723 54.72 3.15 -51.27
C LEU A 723 54.28 4.59 -51.50
N TYR A 724 53.17 4.99 -50.87
CA TYR A 724 52.60 6.33 -50.99
C TYR A 724 53.52 7.42 -50.42
N GLU A 725 54.01 7.27 -49.18
CA GLU A 725 54.86 8.30 -48.54
C GLU A 725 56.30 8.33 -49.10
N SER A 726 56.76 7.26 -49.75
CA SER A 726 58.11 7.17 -50.33
C SER A 726 58.25 7.82 -51.71
N ASP A 727 57.18 8.29 -52.32
CA ASP A 727 57.19 8.90 -53.66
C ASP A 727 57.91 10.27 -53.74
N PRO A 728 57.86 11.17 -52.72
CA PRO A 728 58.48 12.50 -52.84
C PRO A 728 60.02 12.53 -52.70
N HIS A 729 60.67 11.45 -52.26
CA HIS A 729 62.11 11.43 -51.95
C HIS A 729 62.79 10.17 -52.50
N PHE A 730 63.87 10.33 -53.28
CA PHE A 730 64.66 9.21 -53.83
C PHE A 730 65.11 8.20 -52.75
N TRP A 731 65.62 8.71 -51.62
CA TRP A 731 66.01 7.88 -50.47
C TRP A 731 64.82 7.13 -49.84
N GLY A 732 63.63 7.75 -49.81
CA GLY A 732 62.41 7.07 -49.38
C GLY A 732 62.07 5.89 -50.30
N GLY A 733 62.28 6.05 -51.62
CA GLY A 733 62.08 5.00 -52.60
C GLY A 733 63.00 3.78 -52.41
N LEU A 734 64.29 4.02 -52.09
CA LEU A 734 65.24 2.95 -51.78
C LEU A 734 64.90 2.22 -50.47
N ILE A 735 64.45 2.94 -49.44
CA ILE A 735 64.00 2.34 -48.17
C ILE A 735 62.77 1.45 -48.40
N ALA A 736 61.81 1.88 -49.23
CA ALA A 736 60.64 1.06 -49.59
C ALA A 736 61.03 -0.23 -50.33
N ILE A 737 62.02 -0.17 -51.24
CA ILE A 737 62.59 -1.36 -51.89
C ILE A 737 63.26 -2.28 -50.85
N GLY A 738 64.07 -1.72 -49.95
CA GLY A 738 64.73 -2.49 -48.89
C GLY A 738 63.73 -3.21 -47.97
N LEU A 739 62.68 -2.53 -47.55
CA LEU A 739 61.63 -3.10 -46.69
C LEU A 739 60.80 -4.17 -47.40
N SER A 740 60.48 -3.99 -48.69
CA SER A 740 59.75 -5.00 -49.48
C SER A 740 60.58 -6.25 -49.74
N LEU A 741 61.88 -6.12 -50.02
CA LEU A 741 62.82 -7.25 -50.04
C LEU A 741 62.95 -7.92 -48.67
N GLY A 742 62.98 -7.14 -47.59
CA GLY A 742 62.94 -7.65 -46.22
C GLY A 742 61.71 -8.51 -45.95
N LEU A 743 60.53 -8.11 -46.42
CA LEU A 743 59.29 -8.90 -46.33
C LEU A 743 59.35 -10.20 -47.14
N VAL A 744 59.95 -10.17 -48.34
CA VAL A 744 60.18 -11.38 -49.17
C VAL A 744 61.05 -12.38 -48.43
N VAL A 745 62.19 -11.93 -47.89
CA VAL A 745 63.11 -12.75 -47.10
C VAL A 745 62.41 -13.29 -45.84
N ALA A 746 61.67 -12.44 -45.12
CA ALA A 746 60.91 -12.85 -43.95
C ALA A 746 59.81 -13.89 -44.29
N GLY A 747 59.14 -13.75 -45.45
CA GLY A 747 58.16 -14.72 -45.93
C GLY A 747 58.77 -16.09 -46.23
N LEU A 748 59.97 -16.11 -46.83
CA LEU A 748 60.73 -17.33 -47.10
C LEU A 748 61.22 -18.01 -45.82
N LEU A 749 61.81 -17.25 -44.89
CA LEU A 749 62.38 -17.77 -43.64
C LEU A 749 61.31 -18.24 -42.66
N LEU A 750 60.25 -17.44 -42.47
CA LEU A 750 59.17 -17.73 -41.51
C LEU A 750 58.09 -18.65 -42.10
N ARG A 751 58.17 -18.99 -43.40
CA ARG A 751 57.16 -19.75 -44.16
C ARG A 751 55.76 -19.12 -44.08
N ILE A 752 55.68 -17.80 -44.21
CA ILE A 752 54.42 -17.04 -44.18
C ILE A 752 54.15 -16.45 -45.56
N ARG A 753 53.21 -17.07 -46.29
CA ARG A 753 52.86 -16.68 -47.68
C ARG A 753 52.44 -15.22 -47.81
N ALA A 754 51.76 -14.67 -46.80
CA ALA A 754 51.33 -13.29 -46.79
C ALA A 754 52.50 -12.29 -46.94
N PHE A 755 53.62 -12.54 -46.26
CA PHE A 755 54.80 -11.67 -46.34
C PHE A 755 55.48 -11.79 -47.71
N LEU A 756 55.58 -13.01 -48.24
CA LEU A 756 56.13 -13.23 -49.59
C LEU A 756 55.28 -12.54 -50.65
N TYR A 757 53.97 -12.76 -50.65
CA TYR A 757 53.06 -12.23 -51.68
C TYR A 757 52.99 -10.71 -51.63
N VAL A 758 52.72 -10.12 -50.46
CA VAL A 758 52.62 -8.67 -50.33
C VAL A 758 53.98 -8.02 -50.56
N GLY A 759 55.07 -8.57 -50.02
CA GLY A 759 56.43 -8.06 -50.22
C GLY A 759 56.83 -8.05 -51.70
N THR A 760 56.59 -9.15 -52.42
CA THR A 760 56.88 -9.24 -53.87
C THR A 760 56.05 -8.23 -54.66
N LEU A 761 54.75 -8.12 -54.36
CA LEU A 761 53.85 -7.19 -55.03
C LEU A 761 54.28 -5.73 -54.80
N THR A 762 54.61 -5.37 -53.56
CA THR A 762 55.10 -4.03 -53.20
C THR A 762 56.44 -3.72 -53.85
N PHE A 763 57.36 -4.68 -53.88
CA PHE A 763 58.66 -4.54 -54.57
C PHE A 763 58.46 -4.24 -56.06
N ILE A 764 57.66 -5.07 -56.75
CA ILE A 764 57.35 -4.88 -58.17
C ILE A 764 56.68 -3.52 -58.37
N ALA A 765 55.67 -3.18 -57.57
CA ALA A 765 54.96 -1.92 -57.67
C ALA A 765 55.91 -0.73 -57.52
N LYS A 766 56.86 -0.76 -56.57
CA LYS A 766 57.81 0.35 -56.38
C LYS A 766 58.84 0.43 -57.50
N VAL A 767 59.38 -0.71 -57.97
CA VAL A 767 60.33 -0.74 -59.09
C VAL A 767 59.66 -0.18 -60.35
N VAL A 768 58.45 -0.64 -60.67
CA VAL A 768 57.66 -0.11 -61.79
C VAL A 768 57.39 1.39 -61.61
N ARG A 769 57.03 1.83 -60.40
CA ARG A 769 56.79 3.25 -60.10
C ARG A 769 58.04 4.12 -60.26
N ILE A 770 59.22 3.66 -59.81
CA ILE A 770 60.49 4.37 -59.98
C ILE A 770 60.87 4.43 -61.46
N ILE A 771 60.75 3.32 -62.18
CA ILE A 771 60.96 3.29 -63.62
C ILE A 771 60.00 4.27 -64.31
N TRP A 772 58.71 4.27 -63.93
CA TRP A 772 57.71 5.18 -64.48
C TRP A 772 58.04 6.65 -64.23
N LEU A 773 58.41 7.04 -63.00
CA LEU A 773 58.79 8.42 -62.68
C LEU A 773 60.07 8.83 -63.41
N PHE A 774 61.08 7.95 -63.45
CA PHE A 774 62.32 8.18 -64.19
C PHE A 774 62.07 8.36 -65.70
N ILE A 775 61.18 7.55 -66.24
CA ILE A 775 60.70 7.61 -67.62
C ILE A 775 59.95 8.92 -67.90
N ALA A 776 59.09 9.36 -66.97
CA ALA A 776 58.27 10.56 -67.12
C ALA A 776 59.10 11.86 -67.08
N ASP A 777 60.17 11.87 -66.27
CA ASP A 777 61.08 13.02 -66.17
C ASP A 777 62.10 13.07 -67.34
N GLU A 778 62.43 11.93 -67.96
CA GLU A 778 63.42 11.83 -69.05
C GLU A 778 62.83 11.19 -70.32
N SER A 779 62.25 12.03 -71.19
CA SER A 779 61.48 11.57 -72.37
C SER A 779 62.27 10.68 -73.35
N LEU A 780 63.59 10.82 -73.41
CA LEU A 780 64.45 10.04 -74.30
C LEU A 780 64.65 8.60 -73.80
N VAL A 781 64.66 8.42 -72.48
CA VAL A 781 64.77 7.09 -71.84
C VAL A 781 63.44 6.33 -71.95
N LEU A 782 62.30 7.03 -71.96
CA LEU A 782 60.96 6.45 -72.14
C LEU A 782 60.87 5.59 -73.42
N TRP A 783 61.33 6.14 -74.55
CA TRP A 783 61.28 5.46 -75.84
C TRP A 783 62.26 4.29 -75.91
N GLY A 784 63.48 4.45 -75.41
CA GLY A 784 64.49 3.41 -75.39
C GLY A 784 64.06 2.21 -74.53
N LEU A 785 63.59 2.48 -73.31
CA LEU A 785 63.12 1.42 -72.41
C LEU A 785 61.83 0.79 -72.92
N GLY A 786 60.90 1.58 -73.47
CA GLY A 786 59.64 1.09 -74.03
C GLY A 786 59.85 0.10 -75.19
N ILE A 787 60.78 0.40 -76.10
CA ILE A 787 61.14 -0.52 -77.21
C ILE A 787 61.82 -1.78 -76.66
N ALA A 788 62.76 -1.64 -75.71
CA ALA A 788 63.45 -2.78 -75.11
C ALA A 788 62.50 -3.71 -74.35
N VAL A 789 61.60 -3.15 -73.54
CA VAL A 789 60.58 -3.91 -72.81
C VAL A 789 59.58 -4.53 -73.78
N GLY A 790 59.17 -3.82 -74.84
CA GLY A 790 58.30 -4.37 -75.89
C GLY A 790 58.92 -5.58 -76.58
N LEU A 791 60.20 -5.50 -76.97
CA LEU A 791 60.95 -6.62 -77.53
C LEU A 791 61.09 -7.77 -76.53
N LEU A 792 61.35 -7.47 -75.25
CA LEU A 792 61.46 -8.48 -74.19
C LEU A 792 60.12 -9.18 -73.95
N LEU A 793 59.00 -8.46 -73.96
CA LEU A 793 57.66 -9.04 -73.83
C LEU A 793 57.29 -9.90 -75.04
N ILE A 794 57.64 -9.49 -76.26
CA ILE A 794 57.50 -10.33 -77.46
C ILE A 794 58.33 -11.60 -77.31
N TRP A 795 59.57 -11.49 -76.83
CA TRP A 795 60.44 -12.65 -76.60
C TRP A 795 59.92 -13.58 -75.49
N VAL A 796 59.44 -13.03 -74.36
CA VAL A 796 58.82 -13.79 -73.28
C VAL A 796 57.56 -14.48 -73.77
N ALA A 797 56.68 -13.80 -74.52
CA ALA A 797 55.47 -14.39 -75.10
C ALA A 797 55.80 -15.51 -76.09
N ALA A 798 56.78 -15.29 -76.98
CA ALA A 798 57.26 -16.31 -77.90
C ALA A 798 57.87 -17.51 -77.16
N THR A 799 58.59 -17.28 -76.07
CA THR A 799 59.18 -18.34 -75.24
C THR A 799 58.13 -19.09 -74.44
N PHE A 800 57.12 -18.38 -73.91
CA PHE A 800 56.00 -18.97 -73.19
C PHE A 800 55.16 -19.84 -74.12
N GLU A 801 54.91 -19.40 -75.35
CA GLU A 801 54.19 -20.19 -76.36
C GLU A 801 55.01 -21.41 -76.77
N ALA A 802 56.31 -21.24 -77.03
CA ALA A 802 57.21 -22.34 -77.41
C ALA A 802 57.40 -23.38 -76.29
N ARG A 803 57.26 -22.99 -75.02
CA ARG A 803 57.49 -23.86 -73.84
C ARG A 803 56.28 -23.99 -72.93
N ARG A 804 55.08 -23.77 -73.47
CA ARG A 804 53.82 -23.66 -72.70
C ARG A 804 53.64 -24.81 -71.72
N SER A 805 53.85 -26.04 -72.14
CA SER A 805 53.70 -27.23 -71.29
C SER A 805 54.70 -27.27 -70.13
N GLN A 806 55.97 -26.95 -70.38
CA GLN A 806 57.03 -26.91 -69.37
C GLN A 806 56.78 -25.79 -68.35
N VAL A 807 56.38 -24.61 -68.84
CA VAL A 807 56.08 -23.48 -67.96
C VAL A 807 54.81 -23.74 -67.15
N THR A 808 53.77 -24.34 -67.75
CA THR A 808 52.55 -24.72 -67.03
C THR A 808 52.84 -25.77 -65.95
N ALA A 809 53.66 -26.79 -66.25
CA ALA A 809 54.07 -27.80 -65.29
C ALA A 809 54.90 -27.21 -64.13
N LEU A 810 55.83 -26.30 -64.45
CA LEU A 810 56.62 -25.59 -63.45
C LEU A 810 55.73 -24.70 -62.56
N LEU A 811 54.77 -23.99 -63.15
CA LEU A 811 53.80 -23.16 -62.42
C LEU A 811 52.90 -24.02 -61.52
N GLN A 812 52.42 -25.16 -62.00
CA GLN A 812 51.63 -26.11 -61.19
C GLN A 812 52.44 -26.70 -60.04
N TYR A 813 53.69 -27.07 -60.29
CA TYR A 813 54.62 -27.52 -59.25
C TYR A 813 54.78 -26.45 -58.16
N TRP A 814 55.13 -25.22 -58.52
CA TRP A 814 55.26 -24.14 -57.55
C TRP A 814 53.94 -23.77 -56.87
N MET A 815 52.80 -23.80 -57.57
CA MET A 815 51.48 -23.59 -56.95
C MET A 815 51.18 -24.67 -55.90
N SER A 816 51.44 -25.94 -56.21
CA SER A 816 51.24 -27.05 -55.27
C SER A 816 52.18 -26.96 -54.06
N GLU A 817 53.44 -26.62 -54.30
CA GLU A 817 54.44 -26.43 -53.25
C GLU A 817 54.02 -25.26 -52.33
N LEU A 818 53.60 -24.12 -52.91
CA LEU A 818 53.10 -22.96 -52.18
C LEU A 818 51.79 -23.25 -51.44
N GLU A 819 50.94 -24.18 -51.87
CA GLU A 819 49.73 -24.58 -51.13
C GLU A 819 50.05 -25.38 -49.86
N GLN A 820 51.05 -26.27 -49.95
CA GLN A 820 51.51 -27.11 -48.85
C GLN A 820 52.52 -26.41 -47.91
N TRP A 821 53.00 -25.22 -48.27
CA TRP A 821 54.12 -24.55 -47.61
C TRP A 821 53.83 -23.94 -46.22
N GLN A 822 52.58 -23.56 -45.95
CA GLN A 822 52.11 -22.89 -44.71
C GLN A 822 51.07 -23.74 -43.99
#